data_AF-A0A2N2LHC1-F1
#
_entry.id   AF-A0A2N2LHC1-F1
#
_cell.length_a   1.000
_cell.length_b   1.000
_cell.length_c   1.000
_cell.angle_alpha   90.00
_cell.angle_beta   90.00
_cell.angle_gamma   90.00
#
_symmetry.space_group_name_H-M   'P 1'
#
loop_
_entity.id
_entity.type
_entity.pdbx_description
1 polymer ?
#
loop_
_entity_poly.entity_id
_entity_poly.type
_entity_poly.pdbx_seq_one_letter_code
_entity_poly.pdbx_strand_id
1 'polypeptide(L)'
;MKKHAKRAFGVFHDGLMVRMVELFREGTQVHLQAFDHTELDRYWYKIHDDPSVSVVDTKTKEDLAPIKSDMDLDDFDAGYVENYQLQSSDRMFAAFNLSQGVIAMNVYEENIARDSLGAVSKKDIAQFVKMKVGQKYIRSGEWQSSIVSIGGQDQHWVYSGTNRLFEVLKDYQRQNRMRLYYQLADANDIALTDYFKSVYAEELQGEALLVYLGQEYRKAFVFRDGVWTDTLKLQITQDIPEMDTICSKISLAIDSAQITEPGTIICCGDYVTPDLIEFMKTQFNAGRIEILRFSNVIISMEESESFEPSRLSQYTIAIALAYKALFPDDQNFTNSNFLPSTIMEAQKEFKIAWHGFLVMFLTFGVTMISTMAIMKSNQSYRQAKATKQELDFTLAQKRIEATEIQKIRTDLENQEKNIDILRTILAGKNPWTEILNTGNKTFAKNPTSWLLNLKQDKETFILAGVTTRRDNIVRFANEFTNSKIQKVVAFKVRNQTIWQFEISADLPKIDWIGSIQKDIEQLRALQQHFGEDTSTPEIKPKSELKHTKVKPASPSQTVTTAKTDKQGRVLLPPIQQANCPVPTDYLSSGDGEDVKDYRIFVTSINKGNIWEYRDKGVKFMNNHADSPLIPAVRWWLSYRLYLDKELQLGTQYLEPLLRTSDSYYPYALLLQARIDYLSGSRRYEEIYKQLRYEFGRHAIADQVNSDWSLITGEGAK
;
A
#
# COMPACT_ATOMS: atom_id res chain seq x y z
N MET A 1 -18.92 -2.22 -26.06
CA MET A 1 -19.70 -1.36 -26.96
C MET A 1 -20.30 -0.20 -26.17
N LYS A 2 -20.08 1.02 -26.64
CA LYS A 2 -20.57 2.26 -26.04
C LYS A 2 -21.92 2.58 -26.65
N LYS A 3 -23.00 2.57 -25.86
CA LYS A 3 -24.39 2.71 -26.36
C LYS A 3 -24.70 4.11 -26.92
N HIS A 4 -24.05 5.14 -26.40
CA HIS A 4 -24.26 6.54 -26.80
C HIS A 4 -22.93 7.20 -27.11
N ALA A 5 -22.30 6.78 -28.21
CA ALA A 5 -21.12 7.45 -28.73
C ALA A 5 -21.52 8.80 -29.33
N LYS A 6 -20.86 9.88 -28.89
CA LYS A 6 -21.01 11.22 -29.49
C LYS A 6 -20.13 11.41 -30.72
N ARG A 7 -19.09 10.60 -30.88
CA ARG A 7 -18.12 10.66 -31.97
C ARG A 7 -17.86 9.26 -32.48
N ALA A 8 -17.84 9.11 -33.80
CA ALA A 8 -17.44 7.88 -34.46
C ALA A 8 -16.43 8.17 -35.57
N PHE A 9 -15.45 7.30 -35.69
CA PHE A 9 -14.43 7.32 -36.70
C PHE A 9 -14.62 6.13 -37.62
N GLY A 10 -14.86 6.36 -38.89
CA GLY A 10 -14.97 5.32 -39.91
C GLY A 10 -13.64 5.20 -40.63
N VAL A 11 -13.03 4.01 -40.61
CA VAL A 11 -11.76 3.75 -41.29
C VAL A 11 -11.97 2.67 -42.34
N PHE A 12 -11.65 3.00 -43.59
CA PHE A 12 -11.89 2.15 -44.74
C PHE A 12 -10.59 1.94 -45.51
N HIS A 13 -10.24 0.68 -45.74
CA HIS A 13 -9.11 0.28 -46.58
C HIS A 13 -9.61 -0.37 -47.88
N ASP A 14 -9.12 0.12 -49.02
CA ASP A 14 -9.37 -0.41 -50.36
C ASP A 14 -8.13 -0.26 -51.24
N GLY A 15 -7.51 -1.38 -51.62
CA GLY A 15 -6.26 -1.37 -52.39
C GLY A 15 -5.11 -0.68 -51.66
N LEU A 16 -4.60 0.39 -52.24
CA LEU A 16 -3.53 1.21 -51.66
C LEU A 16 -4.09 2.39 -50.85
N MET A 17 -5.41 2.58 -50.80
CA MET A 17 -5.99 3.75 -50.16
C MET A 17 -6.57 3.39 -48.80
N VAL A 18 -6.22 4.18 -47.78
CA VAL A 18 -6.90 4.18 -46.49
C VAL A 18 -7.59 5.53 -46.31
N ARG A 19 -8.88 5.47 -46.03
CA ARG A 19 -9.74 6.64 -45.83
C ARG A 19 -10.26 6.66 -44.41
N MET A 20 -10.33 7.86 -43.86
CA MET A 20 -10.82 8.07 -42.51
C MET A 20 -11.79 9.24 -42.46
N VAL A 21 -12.87 9.06 -41.69
CA VAL A 21 -13.92 10.06 -41.50
C VAL A 21 -14.27 10.19 -40.02
N GLU A 22 -14.43 11.42 -39.53
CA GLU A 22 -14.98 11.73 -38.22
C GLU A 22 -16.42 12.26 -38.35
N LEU A 23 -17.34 11.56 -37.70
CA LEU A 23 -18.73 12.00 -37.53
C LEU A 23 -18.98 12.37 -36.07
N PHE A 24 -19.64 13.51 -35.87
CA PHE A 24 -20.09 14.00 -34.57
C PHE A 24 -21.61 13.95 -34.47
N ARG A 25 -22.13 13.44 -33.36
CA ARG A 25 -23.57 13.34 -33.10
C ARG A 25 -24.01 14.35 -32.06
N GLU A 26 -24.94 15.21 -32.44
CA GLU A 26 -25.64 16.16 -31.57
C GLU A 26 -27.15 15.87 -31.61
N GLY A 27 -27.63 15.17 -30.58
CA GLY A 27 -29.04 14.71 -30.53
C GLY A 27 -29.34 13.68 -31.62
N THR A 28 -30.19 14.08 -32.58
CA THR A 28 -30.57 13.28 -33.77
C THR A 28 -29.79 13.67 -35.02
N GLN A 29 -29.07 14.79 -34.99
CA GLN A 29 -28.28 15.28 -36.12
C GLN A 29 -26.86 14.70 -36.06
N VAL A 30 -26.34 14.38 -37.24
CA VAL A 30 -24.97 13.88 -37.44
C VAL A 30 -24.24 14.86 -38.32
N HIS A 31 -23.09 15.33 -37.84
CA HIS A 31 -22.25 16.31 -38.53
C HIS A 31 -20.99 15.62 -39.03
N LEU A 32 -20.63 15.88 -40.29
CA LEU A 32 -19.31 15.56 -40.82
C LEU A 32 -18.31 16.59 -40.31
N GLN A 33 -17.37 16.16 -39.47
CA GLN A 33 -16.40 17.07 -38.84
C GLN A 33 -15.08 17.13 -39.62
N ALA A 34 -14.57 15.97 -40.03
CA ALA A 34 -13.32 15.87 -40.77
C ALA A 34 -13.29 14.59 -41.60
N PHE A 35 -12.54 14.61 -42.70
CA PHE A 35 -12.20 13.43 -43.48
C PHE A 35 -10.79 13.60 -44.05
N ASP A 36 -10.07 12.50 -44.19
CA ASP A 36 -8.71 12.48 -44.72
C ASP A 36 -8.43 11.12 -45.37
N HIS A 37 -7.43 11.07 -46.24
CA HIS A 37 -6.98 9.83 -46.86
C HIS A 37 -5.46 9.76 -46.88
N THR A 38 -4.96 8.53 -46.96
CA THR A 38 -3.55 8.27 -47.18
C THR A 38 -3.39 7.17 -48.22
N GLU A 39 -2.36 7.32 -49.04
CA GLU A 39 -1.93 6.29 -49.98
C GLU A 39 -0.82 5.47 -49.33
N LEU A 40 -0.97 4.15 -49.39
CA LEU A 40 -0.04 3.17 -48.88
C LEU A 40 1.00 2.87 -49.94
N ASP A 41 2.25 2.70 -49.52
CA ASP A 41 3.33 2.31 -50.43
C ASP A 41 3.16 0.87 -50.96
N ARG A 42 2.40 0.03 -50.26
CA ARG A 42 2.23 -1.40 -50.55
C ARG A 42 0.85 -1.92 -50.13
N TYR A 43 0.36 -2.93 -50.84
CA TYR A 43 -0.86 -3.65 -50.50
C TYR A 43 -0.71 -4.42 -49.17
N TRP A 44 -1.66 -4.27 -48.26
CA TRP A 44 -1.65 -4.99 -46.98
C TRP A 44 -2.04 -6.47 -47.09
N TYR A 45 -2.83 -6.86 -48.11
CA TYR A 45 -3.44 -8.19 -48.19
C TYR A 45 -2.99 -9.04 -49.40
N LYS A 46 -2.30 -8.46 -50.40
CA LYS A 46 -1.83 -9.16 -51.63
C LYS A 46 -0.39 -9.69 -51.58
N ILE A 47 0.09 -10.02 -50.38
CA ILE A 47 1.50 -10.41 -50.13
C ILE A 47 1.94 -11.66 -50.94
N HIS A 48 0.99 -12.44 -51.48
CA HIS A 48 1.28 -13.65 -52.26
C HIS A 48 1.42 -13.45 -53.78
N ASP A 49 1.07 -12.28 -54.33
CA ASP A 49 1.08 -12.04 -55.78
C ASP A 49 2.38 -11.39 -56.30
N ASP A 50 3.34 -11.08 -55.42
CA ASP A 50 4.62 -10.47 -55.80
C ASP A 50 5.82 -11.27 -55.21
N PRO A 51 6.62 -11.96 -56.05
CA PRO A 51 7.73 -12.81 -55.59
C PRO A 51 8.86 -12.02 -54.90
N SER A 52 8.90 -10.69 -55.04
CA SER A 52 9.85 -9.83 -54.35
C SER A 52 9.52 -9.61 -52.86
N VAL A 53 8.29 -9.94 -52.43
CA VAL A 53 7.76 -9.70 -51.08
C VAL A 53 8.01 -10.88 -50.12
N SER A 54 8.59 -11.98 -50.61
CA SER A 54 8.87 -13.18 -49.81
C SER A 54 9.97 -13.04 -48.73
N VAL A 55 10.62 -11.87 -48.60
CA VAL A 55 11.85 -11.73 -47.80
C VAL A 55 11.72 -10.88 -46.53
N VAL A 56 10.58 -10.23 -46.24
CA VAL A 56 10.54 -9.28 -45.09
C VAL A 56 9.58 -9.63 -43.94
N ASP A 57 8.50 -10.40 -44.12
CA ASP A 57 7.46 -10.51 -43.07
C ASP A 57 7.30 -11.85 -42.35
N THR A 58 8.33 -12.72 -42.36
CA THR A 58 8.40 -13.82 -41.36
C THR A 58 9.09 -13.41 -40.06
N LYS A 59 9.41 -12.12 -39.88
CA LYS A 59 9.95 -11.58 -38.63
C LYS A 59 9.29 -10.25 -38.29
N THR A 60 8.04 -10.31 -37.82
CA THR A 60 7.61 -9.36 -36.79
C THR A 60 8.71 -9.31 -35.72
N LYS A 61 9.12 -8.11 -35.28
CA LYS A 61 10.14 -7.89 -34.24
C LYS A 61 9.86 -8.61 -32.90
N GLU A 62 8.78 -9.37 -32.81
CA GLU A 62 8.38 -10.22 -31.69
C GLU A 62 9.06 -11.62 -31.68
N ASP A 63 9.63 -12.11 -32.80
CA ASP A 63 10.31 -13.43 -32.86
C ASP A 63 11.83 -13.37 -32.63
N LEU A 64 12.39 -12.20 -32.35
CA LEU A 64 13.76 -12.10 -31.84
C LEU A 64 13.73 -12.39 -30.34
N ALA A 65 14.05 -13.63 -29.98
CA ALA A 65 14.48 -13.97 -28.62
C ALA A 65 15.51 -12.93 -28.15
N PRO A 66 15.47 -12.49 -26.88
CA PRO A 66 16.38 -11.45 -26.40
C PRO A 66 17.82 -11.95 -26.57
N ILE A 67 18.53 -11.38 -27.53
CA ILE A 67 19.95 -11.64 -27.74
C ILE A 67 20.65 -11.07 -26.51
N LYS A 68 21.13 -11.97 -25.66
CA LYS A 68 22.14 -11.67 -24.65
C LYS A 68 23.46 -11.40 -25.38
N SER A 69 23.82 -10.14 -25.53
CA SER A 69 25.22 -9.67 -25.58
C SER A 69 25.27 -8.15 -25.75
N ASP A 70 25.93 -7.50 -24.79
CA ASP A 70 26.62 -6.21 -24.82
C ASP A 70 26.06 -5.10 -25.73
N MET A 71 25.44 -4.10 -25.09
CA MET A 71 25.34 -2.74 -25.63
C MET A 71 26.71 -2.07 -25.52
N ASP A 72 27.44 -2.02 -26.63
CA ASP A 72 28.40 -0.94 -26.85
C ASP A 72 27.62 0.35 -27.12
N LEU A 73 27.68 1.26 -26.15
CA LEU A 73 27.31 2.67 -26.30
C LEU A 73 28.55 3.38 -26.83
N ASP A 74 28.67 3.52 -28.16
CA ASP A 74 29.40 4.60 -28.86
C ASP A 74 29.30 4.43 -30.38
N ASP A 75 28.08 4.30 -30.92
CA ASP A 75 27.82 4.64 -32.32
C ASP A 75 26.56 5.50 -32.39
N PHE A 76 26.79 6.81 -32.46
CA PHE A 76 25.74 7.78 -32.74
C PHE A 76 25.40 7.65 -34.23
N ASP A 77 24.52 6.70 -34.53
CA ASP A 77 24.11 6.38 -35.90
C ASP A 77 23.32 7.55 -36.50
N ALA A 78 23.94 8.26 -37.43
CA ALA A 78 23.31 9.34 -38.19
C ALA A 78 22.08 8.87 -39.00
N GLY A 79 21.87 7.55 -39.14
CA GLY A 79 20.66 6.94 -39.71
C GLY A 79 19.41 6.99 -38.81
N TYR A 80 19.53 7.40 -37.54
CA TYR A 80 18.38 7.47 -36.62
C TYR A 80 17.43 8.65 -36.91
N VAL A 81 17.92 9.68 -37.61
CA VAL A 81 17.13 10.87 -37.98
C VAL A 81 16.50 10.74 -39.37
N GLU A 82 17.09 9.96 -40.28
CA GLU A 82 16.56 9.78 -41.65
C GLU A 82 15.42 8.75 -41.73
N ASN A 83 15.34 7.81 -40.79
CA ASN A 83 14.32 6.74 -40.79
C ASN A 83 13.10 7.00 -39.89
N TYR A 84 12.96 8.18 -39.30
CA TYR A 84 11.72 8.58 -38.60
C TYR A 84 10.69 9.18 -39.58
N GLN A 85 10.54 8.57 -40.77
CA GLN A 85 9.32 8.79 -41.54
C GLN A 85 8.20 8.03 -40.84
N LEU A 86 7.38 8.74 -40.06
CA LEU A 86 6.06 8.24 -39.64
C LEU A 86 5.40 7.61 -40.86
N GLN A 87 4.95 6.36 -40.74
CA GLN A 87 4.18 5.69 -41.80
C GLN A 87 3.03 6.61 -42.19
N SER A 88 2.69 6.70 -43.48
CA SER A 88 1.69 7.64 -43.99
C SER A 88 0.34 7.51 -43.25
N SER A 89 0.00 6.29 -42.81
CA SER A 89 -1.15 6.01 -41.93
C SER A 89 -1.07 6.64 -40.55
N ASP A 90 0.11 6.69 -39.91
CA ASP A 90 0.27 7.27 -38.57
C ASP A 90 0.04 8.78 -38.59
N ARG A 91 0.46 9.44 -39.68
CA ARG A 91 0.20 10.87 -39.90
C ARG A 91 -1.30 11.13 -40.03
N MET A 92 -2.00 10.31 -40.82
CA MET A 92 -3.46 10.40 -40.94
C MET A 92 -4.13 10.16 -39.59
N PHE A 93 -3.78 9.11 -38.85
CA PHE A 93 -4.39 8.84 -37.54
C PHE A 93 -4.13 9.96 -36.51
N ALA A 94 -2.96 10.61 -36.57
CA ALA A 94 -2.63 11.74 -35.71
C ALA A 94 -3.44 13.00 -36.01
N ALA A 95 -3.98 13.14 -37.22
CA ALA A 95 -4.87 14.26 -37.58
C ALA A 95 -6.22 14.21 -36.85
N PHE A 96 -6.63 13.04 -36.36
CA PHE A 96 -7.91 12.83 -35.69
C PHE A 96 -7.74 12.56 -34.19
N ASN A 97 -8.69 13.04 -33.38
CA ASN A 97 -8.71 12.74 -31.95
C ASN A 97 -9.39 11.40 -31.63
N LEU A 98 -8.75 10.32 -32.06
CA LEU A 98 -9.25 8.94 -31.95
C LEU A 98 -9.66 8.52 -30.52
N SER A 99 -9.07 9.12 -29.49
CA SER A 99 -9.34 8.79 -28.08
C SER A 99 -10.74 9.23 -27.58
N GLN A 100 -11.37 10.21 -28.25
CA GLN A 100 -12.63 10.80 -27.81
C GLN A 100 -13.88 10.10 -28.37
N GLY A 101 -13.71 9.19 -29.32
CA GLY A 101 -14.79 8.54 -30.05
C GLY A 101 -14.72 7.02 -30.06
N VAL A 102 -15.55 6.43 -30.89
CA VAL A 102 -15.51 5.01 -31.22
C VAL A 102 -14.99 4.80 -32.64
N ILE A 103 -14.33 3.69 -32.89
CA ILE A 103 -13.78 3.34 -34.20
C ILE A 103 -14.63 2.24 -34.84
N ALA A 104 -15.01 2.48 -36.09
CA ALA A 104 -15.63 1.54 -36.99
C ALA A 104 -14.68 1.29 -38.16
N MET A 105 -14.52 0.04 -38.57
CA MET A 105 -13.63 -0.30 -39.67
C MET A 105 -14.21 -1.34 -40.61
N ASN A 106 -13.69 -1.43 -41.83
CA ASN A 106 -14.02 -2.54 -42.69
C ASN A 106 -13.19 -3.79 -42.38
N VAL A 107 -13.76 -4.95 -42.69
CA VAL A 107 -13.03 -6.21 -42.78
C VAL A 107 -12.67 -6.52 -44.23
N TYR A 108 -11.60 -7.29 -44.43
CA TYR A 108 -11.19 -7.70 -45.76
C TYR A 108 -12.18 -8.71 -46.35
N GLU A 109 -12.72 -8.38 -47.53
CA GLU A 109 -13.84 -9.10 -48.14
C GLU A 109 -13.50 -10.55 -48.50
N GLU A 110 -12.27 -10.84 -48.92
CA GLU A 110 -11.86 -12.20 -49.31
C GLU A 110 -11.76 -13.16 -48.12
N ASN A 111 -11.65 -12.61 -46.91
CA ASN A 111 -11.63 -13.38 -45.66
C ASN A 111 -13.05 -13.70 -45.14
N ILE A 112 -14.10 -13.30 -45.87
CA ILE A 112 -15.50 -13.60 -45.53
C ILE A 112 -15.95 -14.83 -46.31
N ALA A 113 -16.28 -15.90 -45.58
CA ALA A 113 -16.99 -17.06 -46.12
C ALA A 113 -18.50 -16.89 -45.91
N ARG A 114 -19.27 -17.10 -46.98
CA ARG A 114 -20.75 -16.99 -46.97
C ARG A 114 -21.36 -18.39 -47.11
N ASP A 115 -22.34 -18.71 -46.25
CA ASP A 115 -23.07 -19.98 -46.28
C ASP A 115 -24.24 -19.92 -47.28
N SER A 116 -24.91 -21.04 -47.52
CA SER A 116 -26.17 -21.11 -48.27
C SER A 116 -27.29 -20.29 -47.62
N LEU A 117 -28.16 -19.71 -48.44
CA LEU A 117 -29.33 -18.95 -47.98
C LEU A 117 -30.27 -19.87 -47.17
N GLY A 118 -30.70 -19.41 -45.99
CA GLY A 118 -31.62 -20.12 -45.09
C GLY A 118 -30.96 -21.10 -44.10
N ALA A 119 -29.66 -21.37 -44.21
CA ALA A 119 -28.92 -22.30 -43.34
C ALA A 119 -28.50 -21.66 -41.99
N VAL A 120 -29.48 -21.27 -41.16
CA VAL A 120 -29.23 -20.44 -39.95
C VAL A 120 -29.44 -21.21 -38.65
N SER A 121 -29.62 -22.54 -38.71
CA SER A 121 -29.71 -23.32 -37.47
C SER A 121 -28.37 -23.33 -36.74
N LYS A 122 -28.41 -23.41 -35.41
CA LYS A 122 -27.18 -23.48 -34.58
C LYS A 122 -26.25 -24.64 -34.97
N LYS A 123 -26.81 -25.74 -35.51
CA LYS A 123 -26.03 -26.89 -35.96
C LYS A 123 -25.31 -26.59 -37.28
N ASP A 124 -26.02 -25.95 -38.21
CA ASP A 124 -25.51 -25.61 -39.53
C ASP A 124 -24.38 -24.58 -39.41
N ILE A 125 -24.59 -23.54 -38.60
CA ILE A 125 -23.58 -22.54 -38.25
C ILE A 125 -22.31 -23.20 -37.69
N ALA A 126 -22.45 -24.12 -36.73
CA ALA A 126 -21.29 -24.79 -36.13
C ALA A 126 -20.55 -25.70 -37.12
N GLN A 127 -21.27 -26.33 -38.04
CA GLN A 127 -20.69 -27.16 -39.09
C GLN A 127 -19.98 -26.31 -40.15
N PHE A 128 -20.59 -25.22 -40.58
CA PHE A 128 -20.02 -24.28 -41.53
C PHE A 128 -18.75 -23.63 -41.00
N VAL A 129 -18.75 -23.17 -39.75
CA VAL A 129 -17.56 -22.61 -39.09
C VAL A 129 -16.43 -23.64 -39.03
N LYS A 130 -16.70 -24.90 -38.67
CA LYS A 130 -15.68 -25.96 -38.64
C LYS A 130 -15.10 -26.29 -40.02
N MET A 131 -15.91 -26.14 -41.07
CA MET A 131 -15.50 -26.42 -42.44
C MET A 131 -14.66 -25.29 -43.04
N LYS A 132 -15.01 -24.02 -42.76
CA LYS A 132 -14.38 -22.85 -43.37
C LYS A 132 -13.29 -22.22 -42.53
N VAL A 133 -13.38 -22.29 -41.20
CA VAL A 133 -12.40 -21.71 -40.29
C VAL A 133 -11.37 -22.76 -39.92
N GLY A 134 -10.09 -22.50 -40.22
CA GLY A 134 -9.00 -23.40 -39.84
C GLY A 134 -8.91 -23.56 -38.31
N GLN A 135 -8.52 -24.75 -37.85
CA GLN A 135 -8.43 -25.09 -36.42
C GLN A 135 -7.56 -24.11 -35.60
N LYS A 136 -6.55 -23.49 -36.24
CA LYS A 136 -5.70 -22.46 -35.65
C LYS A 136 -6.51 -21.22 -35.24
N TYR A 137 -7.34 -20.69 -36.14
CA TYR A 137 -8.16 -19.51 -35.91
C TYR A 137 -9.28 -19.78 -34.91
N ILE A 138 -9.84 -21.00 -34.91
CA ILE A 138 -10.81 -21.43 -33.90
C ILE A 138 -10.20 -21.39 -32.49
N ARG A 139 -8.93 -21.84 -32.36
CA ARG A 139 -8.21 -21.83 -31.07
C ARG A 139 -7.77 -20.43 -30.64
N SER A 140 -7.36 -19.56 -31.57
CA SER A 140 -6.98 -18.18 -31.25
C SER A 140 -8.17 -17.28 -30.92
N GLY A 141 -9.38 -17.67 -31.35
CA GLY A 141 -10.58 -16.84 -31.20
C GLY A 141 -10.63 -15.66 -32.18
N GLU A 142 -9.81 -15.71 -33.24
CA GLU A 142 -9.73 -14.70 -34.31
C GLU A 142 -10.68 -15.03 -35.46
N TRP A 143 -11.92 -15.34 -35.09
CA TRP A 143 -13.01 -15.52 -36.03
C TRP A 143 -14.27 -14.96 -35.39
N GLN A 144 -15.17 -14.47 -36.23
CA GLN A 144 -16.45 -13.96 -35.79
C GLN A 144 -17.47 -14.23 -36.88
N SER A 145 -18.72 -14.44 -36.49
CA SER A 145 -19.79 -14.73 -37.42
C SER A 145 -20.99 -13.85 -37.21
N SER A 146 -21.67 -13.52 -38.29
CA SER A 146 -22.90 -12.72 -38.30
C SER A 146 -23.94 -13.36 -39.19
N ILE A 147 -25.20 -13.02 -38.97
CA ILE A 147 -26.32 -13.37 -39.83
C ILE A 147 -26.71 -12.10 -40.59
N VAL A 148 -26.96 -12.25 -41.90
CA VAL A 148 -27.30 -11.16 -42.82
C VAL A 148 -28.52 -11.57 -43.62
N SER A 149 -29.54 -10.70 -43.71
CA SER A 149 -30.74 -10.99 -44.50
C SER A 149 -30.59 -10.44 -45.92
N ILE A 150 -30.64 -11.33 -46.92
CA ILE A 150 -30.60 -11.01 -48.35
C ILE A 150 -31.86 -11.60 -49.00
N GLY A 151 -32.66 -10.77 -49.68
CA GLY A 151 -33.90 -11.20 -50.34
C GLY A 151 -34.96 -11.74 -49.37
N GLY A 152 -34.92 -11.32 -48.10
CA GLY A 152 -35.79 -11.84 -47.03
C GLY A 152 -35.41 -13.24 -46.53
N GLN A 153 -34.24 -13.76 -46.92
CA GLN A 153 -33.66 -14.99 -46.40
C GLN A 153 -32.38 -14.68 -45.62
N ASP A 154 -32.25 -15.31 -44.45
CA ASP A 154 -31.06 -15.14 -43.62
C ASP A 154 -29.90 -15.99 -44.16
N GLN A 155 -28.72 -15.39 -44.26
CA GLN A 155 -27.47 -16.02 -44.67
C GLN A 155 -26.45 -15.90 -43.54
N HIS A 156 -25.69 -16.98 -43.29
CA HIS A 156 -24.61 -16.96 -42.31
C HIS A 156 -23.28 -16.54 -42.95
N TRP A 157 -22.63 -15.53 -42.37
CA TRP A 157 -21.34 -15.00 -42.82
C TRP A 157 -20.31 -15.21 -41.72
N VAL A 158 -19.15 -15.74 -42.09
CA VAL A 158 -18.03 -15.98 -41.19
C VAL A 158 -16.81 -15.24 -41.69
N TYR A 159 -16.27 -14.37 -40.84
CA TYR A 159 -14.97 -13.77 -41.06
C TYR A 159 -13.90 -14.62 -40.37
N SER A 160 -12.89 -15.03 -41.13
CA SER A 160 -11.73 -15.76 -40.62
C SER A 160 -10.43 -15.17 -41.13
N GLY A 161 -9.53 -14.82 -40.22
CA GLY A 161 -8.22 -14.27 -40.56
C GLY A 161 -7.89 -13.01 -39.78
N THR A 162 -6.66 -12.54 -39.94
CA THR A 162 -6.21 -11.29 -39.33
C THR A 162 -6.72 -10.11 -40.15
N ASN A 163 -7.22 -9.08 -39.47
CA ASN A 163 -7.54 -7.79 -40.10
C ASN A 163 -6.31 -6.90 -39.93
N ARG A 164 -5.57 -6.63 -41.01
CA ARG A 164 -4.36 -5.79 -40.99
C ARG A 164 -4.66 -4.35 -40.59
N LEU A 165 -5.79 -3.80 -41.04
CA LEU A 165 -6.22 -2.46 -40.64
C LEU A 165 -6.44 -2.38 -39.12
N PHE A 166 -7.00 -3.44 -38.54
CA PHE A 166 -7.14 -3.57 -37.09
C PHE A 166 -5.77 -3.67 -36.38
N GLU A 167 -4.82 -4.46 -36.92
CA GLU A 167 -3.46 -4.57 -36.38
C GLU A 167 -2.72 -3.22 -36.39
N VAL A 168 -2.77 -2.49 -37.50
CA VAL A 168 -2.15 -1.16 -37.63
C VAL A 168 -2.73 -0.20 -36.60
N LEU A 169 -4.05 -0.15 -36.43
CA LEU A 169 -4.69 0.69 -35.41
C LEU A 169 -4.29 0.29 -33.98
N LYS A 170 -4.09 -1.01 -33.72
CA LYS A 170 -3.66 -1.53 -32.42
C LYS A 170 -2.19 -1.19 -32.16
N ASP A 171 -1.34 -1.22 -33.17
CA ASP A 171 0.06 -0.82 -33.07
C ASP A 171 0.18 0.68 -32.85
N TYR A 172 -0.61 1.49 -33.58
CA TYR A 172 -0.74 2.92 -33.32
C TYR A 172 -1.21 3.22 -31.89
N GLN A 173 -2.18 2.45 -31.37
CA GLN A 173 -2.62 2.55 -29.98
C GLN A 173 -1.47 2.28 -28.98
N ARG A 174 -0.67 1.23 -29.22
CA ARG A 174 0.45 0.83 -28.36
C ARG A 174 1.59 1.85 -28.38
N GLN A 175 1.97 2.31 -29.57
CA GLN A 175 3.06 3.28 -29.77
C GLN A 175 2.73 4.62 -29.08
N ASN A 176 1.51 5.12 -29.26
CA ASN A 176 1.08 6.40 -28.70
C ASN A 176 0.51 6.31 -27.28
N ARG A 177 0.47 5.10 -26.68
CA ARG A 177 -0.09 4.83 -25.35
C ARG A 177 -1.51 5.39 -25.15
N MET A 178 -2.31 5.37 -26.21
CA MET A 178 -3.69 5.85 -26.20
C MET A 178 -4.67 4.70 -25.90
N ARG A 179 -5.91 5.03 -25.54
CA ARG A 179 -6.99 4.05 -25.43
C ARG A 179 -7.94 4.25 -26.60
N LEU A 180 -8.00 3.25 -27.49
CA LEU A 180 -8.92 3.25 -28.62
C LEU A 180 -10.10 2.33 -28.33
N TYR A 181 -11.30 2.78 -28.70
CA TYR A 181 -12.54 2.03 -28.52
C TYR A 181 -13.11 1.58 -29.87
N TYR A 182 -12.84 0.35 -30.25
CA TYR A 182 -13.46 -0.30 -31.40
C TYR A 182 -14.92 -0.66 -31.10
N GLN A 183 -15.85 -0.18 -31.92
CA GLN A 183 -17.28 -0.46 -31.78
C GLN A 183 -17.74 -1.49 -32.81
N LEU A 184 -17.26 -1.38 -34.04
CA LEU A 184 -17.72 -2.15 -35.18
C LEU A 184 -16.56 -2.52 -36.10
N ALA A 185 -16.55 -3.76 -36.59
CA ALA A 185 -15.85 -4.12 -37.80
C ALA A 185 -16.86 -4.79 -38.71
N ASP A 186 -17.09 -4.26 -39.91
CA ASP A 186 -18.18 -4.73 -40.77
C ASP A 186 -17.71 -5.02 -42.19
N ALA A 187 -18.49 -5.82 -42.91
CA ALA A 187 -18.26 -6.07 -44.33
C ALA A 187 -18.67 -4.86 -45.16
N ASN A 188 -17.93 -4.58 -46.23
CA ASN A 188 -18.22 -3.46 -47.12
C ASN A 188 -19.65 -3.57 -47.70
N ASP A 189 -20.06 -4.78 -48.09
CA ASP A 189 -21.38 -5.07 -48.64
C ASP A 189 -22.51 -4.66 -47.67
N ILE A 190 -22.36 -4.98 -46.39
CA ILE A 190 -23.38 -4.71 -45.37
C ILE A 190 -23.40 -3.22 -45.03
N ALA A 191 -22.23 -2.63 -44.77
CA ALA A 191 -22.13 -1.22 -44.42
C ALA A 191 -22.73 -0.33 -45.51
N LEU A 192 -22.41 -0.60 -46.78
CA LEU A 192 -22.90 0.18 -47.91
C LEU A 192 -24.40 -0.01 -48.14
N THR A 193 -24.90 -1.25 -48.13
CA THR A 193 -26.33 -1.53 -48.38
C THR A 193 -27.22 -1.02 -47.26
N ASP A 194 -26.81 -1.16 -45.99
CA ASP A 194 -27.56 -0.61 -44.86
C ASP A 194 -27.61 0.93 -44.92
N TYR A 195 -26.48 1.57 -45.22
CA TYR A 195 -26.42 3.03 -45.35
C TYR A 195 -27.30 3.52 -46.51
N PHE A 196 -27.23 2.85 -47.67
CA PHE A 196 -28.06 3.17 -48.81
C PHE A 196 -29.56 3.08 -48.50
N LYS A 197 -29.99 2.00 -47.84
CA LYS A 197 -31.38 1.86 -47.36
C LYS A 197 -31.76 3.00 -46.42
N SER A 198 -30.88 3.39 -45.49
CA SER A 198 -31.16 4.47 -44.55
C SER A 198 -31.39 5.83 -45.22
N VAL A 199 -30.75 6.08 -46.36
CA VAL A 199 -30.85 7.35 -47.10
C VAL A 199 -32.00 7.34 -48.09
N TYR A 200 -32.24 6.23 -48.79
CA TYR A 200 -33.17 6.14 -49.92
C TYR A 200 -34.44 5.31 -49.65
N ALA A 201 -34.70 4.88 -48.41
CA ALA A 201 -35.83 4.00 -48.06
C ALA A 201 -37.18 4.40 -48.71
N GLU A 202 -37.49 5.70 -48.74
CA GLU A 202 -38.76 6.23 -49.27
C GLU A 202 -38.78 6.33 -50.81
N GLU A 203 -37.61 6.36 -51.46
CA GLU A 203 -37.44 6.55 -52.91
C GLU A 203 -37.22 5.23 -53.68
N LEU A 204 -37.02 4.10 -52.98
CA LEU A 204 -36.67 2.80 -53.56
C LEU A 204 -37.88 1.99 -54.08
N GLN A 205 -38.87 2.64 -54.71
CA GLN A 205 -39.98 1.93 -55.35
C GLN A 205 -39.52 1.38 -56.72
N GLY A 206 -39.58 0.05 -56.91
CA GLY A 206 -39.10 -0.63 -58.13
C GLY A 206 -37.67 -1.20 -58.05
N GLU A 207 -37.06 -1.44 -59.22
CA GLU A 207 -35.68 -1.95 -59.31
C GLU A 207 -34.67 -0.81 -59.27
N ALA A 208 -33.80 -0.82 -58.27
CA ALA A 208 -32.70 0.13 -58.11
C ALA A 208 -31.35 -0.60 -58.07
N LEU A 209 -30.34 0.01 -58.67
CA LEU A 209 -28.99 -0.49 -58.73
C LEU A 209 -28.04 0.47 -58.02
N LEU A 210 -27.39 0.02 -56.96
CA LEU A 210 -26.32 0.75 -56.30
C LEU A 210 -24.97 0.23 -56.79
N VAL A 211 -24.19 1.08 -57.46
CA VAL A 211 -22.88 0.73 -58.01
C VAL A 211 -21.78 1.37 -57.17
N TYR A 212 -20.86 0.56 -56.65
CA TYR A 212 -19.66 1.04 -55.99
C TYR A 212 -18.43 0.75 -56.84
N LEU A 213 -17.64 1.78 -57.15
CA LEU A 213 -16.44 1.73 -57.97
C LEU A 213 -15.21 2.20 -57.18
N GLY A 214 -14.61 1.30 -56.40
CA GLY A 214 -13.34 1.54 -55.69
C GLY A 214 -12.12 1.01 -56.46
N GLN A 215 -10.95 1.09 -55.84
CA GLN A 215 -9.68 0.58 -56.41
C GLN A 215 -9.75 -0.93 -56.62
N GLU A 216 -9.99 -1.70 -55.56
CA GLU A 216 -10.16 -3.16 -55.64
C GLU A 216 -11.62 -3.56 -55.48
N TYR A 217 -12.32 -2.86 -54.58
CA TYR A 217 -13.70 -3.19 -54.25
C TYR A 217 -14.66 -2.60 -55.30
N ARG A 218 -15.14 -3.44 -56.22
CA ARG A 218 -16.04 -3.06 -57.33
C ARG A 218 -17.23 -4.00 -57.42
N LYS A 219 -18.41 -3.53 -57.02
CA LYS A 219 -19.63 -4.33 -56.96
C LYS A 219 -20.86 -3.48 -57.26
N ALA A 220 -21.91 -4.11 -57.78
CA ALA A 220 -23.23 -3.51 -57.88
C ALA A 220 -24.24 -4.30 -57.02
N PHE A 221 -25.16 -3.61 -56.36
CA PHE A 221 -26.15 -4.16 -55.46
C PHE A 221 -27.53 -3.90 -56.02
N VAL A 222 -28.34 -4.94 -56.05
CA VAL A 222 -29.67 -4.92 -56.65
C VAL A 222 -30.68 -4.80 -55.53
N PHE A 223 -31.56 -3.81 -55.64
CA PHE A 223 -32.65 -3.57 -54.72
C PHE A 223 -33.97 -3.68 -55.46
N ARG A 224 -34.92 -4.38 -54.85
CA ARG A 224 -36.32 -4.42 -55.29
C ARG A 224 -37.21 -3.97 -54.15
N ASP A 225 -37.95 -2.88 -54.36
CA ASP A 225 -38.86 -2.31 -53.37
C ASP A 225 -38.19 -2.10 -51.99
N GLY A 226 -36.96 -1.59 -52.01
CA GLY A 226 -36.15 -1.34 -50.80
C GLY A 226 -35.45 -2.57 -50.19
N VAL A 227 -35.69 -3.77 -50.69
CA VAL A 227 -35.02 -5.00 -50.21
C VAL A 227 -33.80 -5.32 -51.06
N TRP A 228 -32.65 -5.53 -50.41
CA TRP A 228 -31.43 -6.00 -51.09
C TRP A 228 -31.64 -7.46 -51.54
N THR A 229 -31.65 -7.71 -52.85
CA THR A 229 -31.93 -9.03 -53.43
C THR A 229 -30.69 -9.76 -53.90
N ASP A 230 -29.74 -9.05 -54.52
CA ASP A 230 -28.55 -9.68 -55.10
C ASP A 230 -27.33 -8.73 -55.14
N THR A 231 -26.15 -9.30 -55.32
CA THR A 231 -24.88 -8.58 -55.45
C THR A 231 -24.09 -9.07 -56.65
N LEU A 232 -23.83 -8.16 -57.58
CA LEU A 232 -23.12 -8.39 -58.82
C LEU A 232 -21.65 -7.99 -58.66
N LYS A 233 -20.73 -8.92 -58.92
CA LYS A 233 -19.29 -8.61 -58.96
C LYS A 233 -18.93 -8.03 -60.33
N LEU A 234 -18.38 -6.81 -60.35
CA LEU A 234 -17.97 -6.15 -61.59
C LEU A 234 -16.57 -6.62 -61.98
N GLN A 235 -16.46 -7.30 -63.13
CA GLN A 235 -15.19 -7.82 -63.65
C GLN A 235 -14.38 -6.73 -64.37
N ILE A 236 -13.96 -5.71 -63.62
CA ILE A 236 -13.10 -4.62 -64.11
C ILE A 236 -11.69 -4.88 -63.57
N THR A 237 -10.74 -5.22 -64.46
CA THR A 237 -9.36 -5.60 -64.10
C THR A 237 -8.36 -4.45 -64.25
N GLN A 238 -8.75 -3.35 -64.88
CA GLN A 238 -7.89 -2.18 -65.09
C GLN A 238 -7.75 -1.38 -63.78
N ASP A 239 -6.56 -0.87 -63.50
CA ASP A 239 -6.33 -0.01 -62.33
C ASP A 239 -7.10 1.30 -62.45
N ILE A 240 -7.05 1.95 -63.62
CA ILE A 240 -7.86 3.15 -63.93
C ILE A 240 -8.76 2.81 -65.12
N PRO A 241 -10.03 2.44 -64.88
CA PRO A 241 -10.92 2.04 -65.95
C PRO A 241 -11.48 3.24 -66.74
N GLU A 242 -11.59 3.08 -68.05
CA GLU A 242 -12.25 4.06 -68.93
C GLU A 242 -13.78 4.01 -68.76
N MET A 243 -14.47 5.13 -69.01
CA MET A 243 -15.92 5.26 -68.82
C MET A 243 -16.73 4.23 -69.64
N ASP A 244 -16.31 3.97 -70.88
CA ASP A 244 -16.89 2.94 -71.76
C ASP A 244 -16.79 1.53 -71.15
N THR A 245 -15.62 1.23 -70.56
CA THR A 245 -15.37 -0.06 -69.94
C THR A 245 -16.24 -0.25 -68.70
N ILE A 246 -16.39 0.79 -67.87
CA ILE A 246 -17.26 0.77 -66.69
C ILE A 246 -18.70 0.46 -67.12
N CYS A 247 -19.25 1.22 -68.07
CA CYS A 247 -20.63 1.04 -68.53
C CYS A 247 -20.84 -0.35 -69.14
N SER A 248 -19.94 -0.78 -70.03
CA SER A 248 -20.02 -2.11 -70.67
C SER A 248 -19.99 -3.26 -69.66
N LYS A 249 -19.19 -3.14 -68.60
CA LYS A 249 -19.09 -4.16 -67.54
C LYS A 249 -20.29 -4.16 -66.60
N ILE A 250 -20.89 -2.99 -66.36
CA ILE A 250 -22.16 -2.89 -65.62
C ILE A 250 -23.29 -3.53 -66.43
N SER A 251 -23.43 -3.21 -67.72
CA SER A 251 -24.45 -3.83 -68.58
C SER A 251 -24.28 -5.34 -68.64
N LEU A 252 -23.05 -5.82 -68.83
CA LEU A 252 -22.74 -7.26 -68.81
C LEU A 252 -23.12 -7.93 -67.49
N ALA A 253 -22.91 -7.25 -66.36
CA ALA A 253 -23.28 -7.78 -65.05
C ALA A 253 -24.81 -7.86 -64.86
N ILE A 254 -25.55 -6.85 -65.33
CA ILE A 254 -27.02 -6.82 -65.33
C ILE A 254 -27.57 -7.95 -66.23
N ASP A 255 -27.05 -8.07 -67.46
CA ASP A 255 -27.45 -9.09 -68.42
C ASP A 255 -27.16 -10.50 -67.89
N SER A 256 -25.97 -10.70 -67.31
CA SER A 256 -25.57 -11.97 -66.71
C SER A 256 -26.47 -12.39 -65.55
N ALA A 257 -27.01 -11.43 -64.81
CA ALA A 257 -27.91 -11.70 -63.69
C ALA A 257 -29.39 -11.75 -64.11
N GLN A 258 -29.69 -11.55 -65.40
CA GLN A 258 -31.05 -11.54 -65.95
C GLN A 258 -31.98 -10.57 -65.22
N ILE A 259 -31.45 -9.42 -64.80
CA ILE A 259 -32.21 -8.38 -64.12
C ILE A 259 -32.84 -7.48 -65.19
N THR A 260 -34.03 -6.92 -64.91
CA THR A 260 -34.64 -5.96 -65.83
C THR A 260 -33.83 -4.66 -65.78
N GLU A 261 -33.90 -3.81 -66.81
CA GLU A 261 -33.20 -2.53 -66.76
C GLU A 261 -33.64 -1.74 -65.51
N PRO A 262 -32.70 -1.38 -64.61
CA PRO A 262 -33.06 -0.74 -63.35
C PRO A 262 -33.60 0.66 -63.61
N GLY A 263 -34.70 1.00 -62.94
CA GLY A 263 -35.31 2.33 -63.06
C GLY A 263 -34.44 3.44 -62.45
N THR A 264 -33.62 3.09 -61.45
CA THR A 264 -32.70 4.00 -60.78
C THR A 264 -31.31 3.39 -60.64
N ILE A 265 -30.27 4.11 -61.04
CA ILE A 265 -28.87 3.74 -60.86
C ILE A 265 -28.18 4.80 -60.00
N ILE A 266 -27.62 4.38 -58.87
CA ILE A 266 -26.92 5.28 -57.95
C ILE A 266 -25.47 4.82 -57.85
N CYS A 267 -24.53 5.73 -58.11
CA CYS A 267 -23.11 5.43 -58.14
C CYS A 267 -22.36 6.07 -56.97
N CYS A 268 -21.38 5.36 -56.42
CA CYS A 268 -20.47 5.85 -55.39
C CYS A 268 -19.07 5.20 -55.50
N GLY A 269 -18.09 5.74 -54.78
CA GLY A 269 -16.70 5.28 -54.82
C GLY A 269 -15.75 6.28 -55.49
N ASP A 270 -14.57 5.76 -55.85
CA ASP A 270 -13.37 6.51 -56.22
C ASP A 270 -13.43 6.99 -57.68
N TYR A 271 -13.91 6.14 -58.57
CA TYR A 271 -13.98 6.42 -60.01
C TYR A 271 -15.30 7.08 -60.44
N VAL A 272 -16.13 7.51 -59.48
CA VAL A 272 -17.42 8.16 -59.78
C VAL A 272 -17.21 9.65 -59.92
N THR A 273 -17.16 10.12 -61.16
CA THR A 273 -17.10 11.54 -61.51
C THR A 273 -18.43 12.03 -62.09
N PRO A 274 -18.71 13.35 -62.06
CA PRO A 274 -19.88 13.92 -62.73
C PRO A 274 -19.94 13.54 -64.23
N ASP A 275 -18.78 13.51 -64.90
CA ASP A 275 -18.64 13.14 -66.31
C ASP A 275 -19.07 11.68 -66.56
N LEU A 276 -18.71 10.75 -65.66
CA LEU A 276 -19.15 9.36 -65.76
C LEU A 276 -20.68 9.25 -65.65
N ILE A 277 -21.30 10.03 -64.76
CA ILE A 277 -22.76 10.03 -64.61
C ILE A 277 -23.46 10.56 -65.86
N GLU A 278 -22.95 11.63 -66.46
CA GLU A 278 -23.46 12.15 -67.72
C GLU A 278 -23.32 11.11 -68.84
N PHE A 279 -22.15 10.46 -68.92
CA PHE A 279 -21.92 9.39 -69.88
C PHE A 279 -22.89 8.20 -69.65
N MET A 280 -23.09 7.76 -68.41
CA MET A 280 -24.04 6.69 -68.08
C MET A 280 -25.48 7.03 -68.46
N LYS A 281 -25.90 8.30 -68.34
CA LYS A 281 -27.24 8.76 -68.78
C LYS A 281 -27.44 8.61 -70.29
N THR A 282 -26.37 8.63 -71.08
CA THR A 282 -26.46 8.40 -72.53
C THR A 282 -26.51 6.92 -72.90
N GLN A 283 -25.93 6.04 -72.08
CA GLN A 283 -25.81 4.60 -72.35
C GLN A 283 -26.98 3.78 -71.77
N PHE A 284 -27.49 4.16 -70.60
CA PHE A 284 -28.56 3.44 -69.91
C PHE A 284 -29.88 4.19 -70.05
N ASN A 285 -30.96 3.47 -70.37
CA ASN A 285 -32.32 4.01 -70.39
C ASN A 285 -32.95 4.06 -68.97
N ALA A 286 -32.14 4.28 -67.94
CA ALA A 286 -32.60 4.35 -66.56
C ALA A 286 -33.25 5.73 -66.30
N GLY A 287 -34.39 5.72 -65.61
CA GLY A 287 -35.15 6.94 -65.31
C GLY A 287 -34.41 7.93 -64.40
N ARG A 288 -33.46 7.45 -63.58
CA ARG A 288 -32.63 8.29 -62.71
C ARG A 288 -31.22 7.72 -62.56
N ILE A 289 -30.21 8.51 -62.90
CA ILE A 289 -28.80 8.20 -62.66
C ILE A 289 -28.14 9.34 -61.90
N GLU A 290 -27.62 9.07 -60.71
CA GLU A 290 -27.00 10.08 -59.86
C GLU A 290 -25.88 9.54 -58.96
N ILE A 291 -25.08 10.46 -58.41
CA ILE A 291 -24.12 10.16 -57.34
C ILE A 291 -24.90 10.03 -56.03
N LEU A 292 -24.48 9.09 -55.17
CA LEU A 292 -25.04 8.90 -53.84
C LEU A 292 -25.06 10.23 -53.05
N ARG A 293 -26.24 10.56 -52.49
CA ARG A 293 -26.43 11.73 -51.62
C ARG A 293 -26.22 11.37 -50.15
N PHE A 294 -25.85 12.35 -49.35
CA PHE A 294 -25.59 12.21 -47.91
C PHE A 294 -26.60 13.03 -47.09
N SER A 295 -27.91 12.83 -47.32
CA SER A 295 -28.98 13.65 -46.70
C SER A 295 -29.09 13.51 -45.17
N ASN A 296 -28.58 12.41 -44.63
CA ASN A 296 -28.56 12.12 -43.19
C ASN A 296 -27.32 12.66 -42.45
N VAL A 297 -26.41 13.34 -43.16
CA VAL A 297 -25.19 13.94 -42.59
C VAL A 297 -25.13 15.43 -42.95
N ILE A 298 -25.06 16.28 -41.92
CA ILE A 298 -24.90 17.72 -42.06
C ILE A 298 -23.41 18.02 -42.28
N ILE A 299 -23.10 18.67 -43.40
CA ILE A 299 -21.73 19.06 -43.72
C ILE A 299 -21.51 20.46 -43.14
N SER A 300 -20.94 20.52 -41.94
CA SER A 300 -20.63 21.78 -41.24
C SER A 300 -19.22 22.23 -41.64
N MET A 301 -19.03 22.66 -42.89
CA MET A 301 -17.78 23.33 -43.30
C MET A 301 -18.08 24.80 -43.66
N GLU A 302 -17.65 25.72 -42.80
CA GLU A 302 -17.77 27.18 -42.98
C GLU A 302 -16.71 27.76 -43.94
N GLU A 303 -15.78 26.96 -44.48
CA GLU A 303 -14.70 27.45 -45.34
C GLU A 303 -14.49 26.54 -46.57
N SER A 304 -15.25 26.78 -47.65
CA SER A 304 -14.78 26.77 -49.05
C SER A 304 -15.96 26.77 -50.04
N GLU A 305 -15.94 27.73 -50.97
CA GLU A 305 -16.92 27.92 -52.06
C GLU A 305 -16.88 26.82 -53.15
N SER A 306 -16.49 25.58 -52.84
CA SER A 306 -16.37 24.50 -53.84
C SER A 306 -16.37 23.10 -53.22
N PHE A 307 -17.36 22.79 -52.38
CA PHE A 307 -17.59 21.40 -51.97
C PHE A 307 -18.24 20.61 -53.12
N GLU A 308 -17.41 19.88 -53.86
CA GLU A 308 -17.86 18.96 -54.91
C GLU A 308 -18.36 17.64 -54.29
N PRO A 309 -19.65 17.25 -54.48
CA PRO A 309 -20.21 15.99 -53.98
C PRO A 309 -19.42 14.75 -54.42
N SER A 310 -18.72 14.84 -55.55
CA SER A 310 -17.83 13.79 -56.09
C SER A 310 -16.61 13.49 -55.20
N ARG A 311 -16.19 14.43 -54.35
CA ARG A 311 -15.13 14.13 -53.37
C ARG A 311 -15.66 13.29 -52.21
N LEU A 312 -16.91 13.50 -51.81
CA LEU A 312 -17.51 12.78 -50.70
C LEU A 312 -17.87 11.33 -51.08
N SER A 313 -18.15 11.06 -52.36
CA SER A 313 -18.46 9.71 -52.85
C SER A 313 -17.34 8.70 -52.58
N GLN A 314 -16.08 9.14 -52.54
CA GLN A 314 -14.91 8.30 -52.23
C GLN A 314 -14.91 7.84 -50.76
N TYR A 315 -15.54 8.61 -49.87
CA TYR A 315 -15.63 8.34 -48.44
C TYR A 315 -16.91 7.61 -48.05
N THR A 316 -17.73 7.18 -49.02
CA THR A 316 -19.04 6.57 -48.77
C THR A 316 -19.01 5.44 -47.74
N ILE A 317 -18.09 4.47 -47.89
CA ILE A 317 -18.01 3.33 -46.96
C ILE A 317 -17.49 3.77 -45.59
N ALA A 318 -16.52 4.69 -45.54
CA ALA A 318 -16.03 5.24 -44.26
C ALA A 318 -17.15 5.98 -43.51
N ILE A 319 -17.95 6.79 -44.22
CA ILE A 319 -19.13 7.47 -43.66
C ILE A 319 -20.16 6.45 -43.18
N ALA A 320 -20.48 5.44 -44.00
CA ALA A 320 -21.43 4.39 -43.66
C ALA A 320 -21.03 3.63 -42.38
N LEU A 321 -19.75 3.26 -42.25
CA LEU A 321 -19.20 2.60 -41.06
C LEU A 321 -19.28 3.49 -39.82
N ALA A 322 -18.86 4.75 -39.93
CA ALA A 322 -18.94 5.72 -38.84
C ALA A 322 -20.39 5.95 -38.40
N TYR A 323 -21.30 6.09 -39.36
CA TYR A 323 -22.72 6.33 -39.12
C TYR A 323 -23.37 5.14 -38.40
N LYS A 324 -23.13 3.91 -38.89
CA LYS A 324 -23.62 2.67 -38.24
C LYS A 324 -23.09 2.55 -36.80
N ALA A 325 -21.84 2.94 -36.55
CA ALA A 325 -21.28 2.92 -35.20
C ALA A 325 -21.86 3.96 -34.22
N LEU A 326 -22.47 5.05 -34.73
CA LEU A 326 -23.20 6.02 -33.91
C LEU A 326 -24.59 5.51 -33.48
N PHE A 327 -25.16 4.56 -34.21
CA PHE A 327 -26.50 4.00 -34.01
C PHE A 327 -26.49 2.46 -33.92
N PRO A 328 -25.82 1.87 -32.91
CA PRO A 328 -25.69 0.42 -32.80
C PRO A 328 -27.00 -0.32 -32.49
N ASP A 329 -28.02 0.39 -31.98
CA ASP A 329 -29.32 -0.19 -31.57
C ASP A 329 -30.44 0.06 -32.60
N ASP A 330 -30.14 0.69 -33.74
CA ASP A 330 -31.14 0.99 -34.76
C ASP A 330 -31.45 -0.26 -35.61
N GLN A 331 -32.74 -0.61 -35.68
CA GLN A 331 -33.25 -1.79 -36.36
C GLN A 331 -33.13 -1.72 -37.89
N ASN A 332 -32.94 -0.52 -38.44
CA ASN A 332 -32.72 -0.32 -39.88
C ASN A 332 -31.35 -0.85 -40.34
N PHE A 333 -30.39 -0.95 -39.41
CA PHE A 333 -29.07 -1.50 -39.69
C PHE A 333 -29.03 -2.99 -39.39
N THR A 334 -28.37 -3.75 -40.26
CA THR A 334 -28.08 -5.16 -40.02
C THR A 334 -27.18 -5.27 -38.79
N ASN A 335 -27.57 -6.09 -37.81
CA ASN A 335 -26.76 -6.32 -36.61
C ASN A 335 -25.57 -7.24 -36.90
N SER A 336 -24.61 -6.72 -37.67
CA SER A 336 -23.37 -7.37 -38.04
C SER A 336 -22.20 -6.76 -37.30
N ASN A 337 -21.32 -7.62 -36.78
CA ASN A 337 -20.05 -7.21 -36.20
C ASN A 337 -19.06 -8.37 -36.27
N PHE A 338 -17.97 -8.16 -37.00
CA PHE A 338 -16.89 -9.10 -37.21
C PHE A 338 -15.66 -8.80 -36.33
N LEU A 339 -15.79 -7.94 -35.31
CA LEU A 339 -14.73 -7.76 -34.32
C LEU A 339 -14.48 -9.08 -33.57
N PRO A 340 -13.21 -9.46 -33.35
CA PRO A 340 -12.89 -10.64 -32.56
C PRO A 340 -13.50 -10.54 -31.15
N SER A 341 -14.10 -11.64 -30.69
CA SER A 341 -14.74 -11.71 -29.37
C SER A 341 -13.79 -11.32 -28.24
N THR A 342 -12.50 -11.65 -28.36
CA THR A 342 -11.43 -11.27 -27.43
C THR A 342 -11.33 -9.76 -27.21
N ILE A 343 -11.49 -8.96 -28.27
CA ILE A 343 -11.41 -7.49 -28.24
C ILE A 343 -12.71 -6.91 -27.69
N MET A 344 -13.85 -7.38 -28.18
CA MET A 344 -15.16 -6.99 -27.65
C MET A 344 -15.27 -7.25 -26.15
N GLU A 345 -14.61 -8.32 -25.68
CA GLU A 345 -14.53 -8.70 -24.29
C GLU A 345 -13.54 -7.88 -23.47
N ALA A 346 -12.36 -7.56 -24.03
CA ALA A 346 -11.34 -6.76 -23.36
C ALA A 346 -11.80 -5.31 -23.08
N GLN A 347 -12.69 -4.79 -23.93
CA GLN A 347 -13.25 -3.44 -23.80
C GLN A 347 -14.41 -3.34 -22.80
N LYS A 348 -14.83 -4.44 -22.15
CA LYS A 348 -15.85 -4.42 -21.10
C LYS A 348 -15.17 -4.04 -19.78
N GLU A 349 -15.30 -2.77 -19.39
CA GLU A 349 -14.68 -2.20 -18.19
C GLU A 349 -15.06 -2.91 -16.87
N PHE A 350 -16.22 -3.59 -16.85
CA PHE A 350 -16.73 -4.31 -15.69
C PHE A 350 -16.77 -5.83 -15.90
N LYS A 351 -15.59 -6.44 -16.09
CA LYS A 351 -15.44 -7.88 -15.85
C LYS A 351 -14.89 -8.09 -14.44
N ILE A 352 -15.74 -7.97 -13.43
CA ILE A 352 -15.42 -8.57 -12.13
C ILE A 352 -15.48 -10.08 -12.36
N ALA A 353 -14.32 -10.69 -12.61
CA ALA A 353 -14.20 -12.14 -12.65
C ALA A 353 -14.76 -12.72 -11.34
N TRP A 354 -15.26 -13.95 -11.35
CA TRP A 354 -15.79 -14.58 -10.14
C TRP A 354 -14.76 -14.57 -8.97
N HIS A 355 -13.47 -14.66 -9.31
CA HIS A 355 -12.37 -14.50 -8.36
C HIS A 355 -12.33 -13.10 -7.72
N GLY A 356 -12.72 -12.04 -8.42
CA GLY A 356 -12.83 -10.69 -7.88
C GLY A 356 -13.88 -10.61 -6.77
N PHE A 357 -15.02 -11.29 -6.93
CA PHE A 357 -16.00 -11.43 -5.85
C PHE A 357 -15.46 -12.24 -4.67
N LEU A 358 -14.69 -13.31 -4.93
CA LEU A 358 -14.04 -14.10 -3.88
C LEU A 358 -13.00 -13.27 -3.10
N VAL A 359 -12.17 -12.48 -3.79
CA VAL A 359 -11.21 -11.58 -3.17
C VAL A 359 -11.92 -10.49 -2.37
N MET A 360 -13.01 -9.91 -2.88
CA MET A 360 -13.80 -8.91 -2.16
C MET A 360 -14.43 -9.49 -0.88
N PHE A 361 -14.93 -10.73 -0.95
CA PHE A 361 -15.45 -11.43 0.23
C PHE A 361 -14.33 -11.74 1.23
N LEU A 362 -13.14 -12.12 0.75
CA LEU A 362 -11.99 -12.43 1.59
C LEU A 362 -11.42 -11.18 2.27
N THR A 363 -11.33 -10.04 1.56
CA THR A 363 -10.92 -8.76 2.16
C THR A 363 -11.95 -8.28 3.20
N PHE A 364 -13.25 -8.46 2.93
CA PHE A 364 -14.29 -8.21 3.92
C PHE A 364 -14.16 -9.13 5.15
N GLY A 365 -13.90 -10.43 4.95
CA GLY A 365 -13.70 -11.39 6.04
C GLY A 365 -12.48 -11.05 6.91
N VAL A 366 -11.34 -10.71 6.28
CA VAL A 366 -10.12 -10.33 7.00
C VAL A 366 -10.33 -9.05 7.80
N THR A 367 -10.97 -8.03 7.22
CA THR A 367 -11.26 -6.77 7.93
C THR A 367 -12.23 -6.98 9.09
N MET A 368 -13.26 -7.82 8.94
CA MET A 368 -14.19 -8.18 10.01
C MET A 368 -13.51 -8.91 11.17
N ILE A 369 -12.70 -9.94 10.88
CA ILE A 369 -11.94 -10.68 11.90
C ILE A 369 -10.96 -9.77 12.63
N SER A 370 -10.27 -8.90 11.88
CA SER A 370 -9.31 -7.95 12.46
C SER A 370 -10.02 -6.96 13.40
N THR A 371 -11.18 -6.46 13.00
CA THR A 371 -12.00 -5.56 13.83
C THR A 371 -12.45 -6.25 15.11
N MET A 372 -12.92 -7.50 15.04
CA MET A 372 -13.30 -8.28 16.22
C MET A 372 -12.11 -8.55 17.14
N ALA A 373 -10.94 -8.88 16.59
CA ALA A 373 -9.73 -9.12 17.36
C ALA A 373 -9.26 -7.86 18.10
N ILE A 374 -9.29 -6.70 17.43
CA ILE A 374 -8.96 -5.40 18.03
C ILE A 374 -9.96 -5.08 19.15
N MET A 375 -11.26 -5.30 18.93
CA MET A 375 -12.28 -5.04 19.93
C MET A 375 -12.10 -5.91 21.19
N LYS A 376 -11.80 -7.21 21.01
CA LYS A 376 -11.50 -8.14 22.10
C LYS A 376 -10.24 -7.74 22.87
N SER A 377 -9.18 -7.37 22.15
CA SER A 377 -7.93 -6.89 22.75
C SER A 377 -8.15 -5.62 23.59
N ASN A 378 -8.92 -4.66 23.06
CA ASN A 378 -9.28 -3.44 23.78
C ASN A 378 -10.10 -3.73 25.04
N GLN A 379 -10.98 -4.72 25.01
CA GLN A 379 -11.75 -5.14 26.19
C GLN A 379 -10.84 -5.75 27.27
N SER A 380 -9.94 -6.67 26.89
CA SER A 380 -8.95 -7.25 27.83
C SER A 380 -8.03 -6.18 28.41
N TYR A 381 -7.62 -5.21 27.61
CA TYR A 381 -6.82 -4.07 28.07
C TYR A 381 -7.57 -3.23 29.12
N ARG A 382 -8.87 -2.95 28.89
CA ARG A 382 -9.70 -2.24 29.87
C ARG A 382 -9.83 -3.02 31.18
N GLN A 383 -10.03 -4.34 31.12
CA GLN A 383 -10.10 -5.19 32.30
C GLN A 383 -8.78 -5.20 33.07
N ALA A 384 -7.65 -5.39 32.38
CA ALA A 384 -6.32 -5.36 32.98
C ALA A 384 -5.98 -3.98 33.60
N LYS A 385 -6.48 -2.89 33.01
CA LYS A 385 -6.33 -1.55 33.58
C LYS A 385 -7.16 -1.38 34.85
N ALA A 386 -8.39 -1.90 34.87
CA ALA A 386 -9.26 -1.84 36.05
C ALA A 386 -8.66 -2.65 37.22
N THR A 387 -8.19 -3.88 36.96
CA THR A 387 -7.54 -4.70 38.00
C THR A 387 -6.26 -4.07 38.51
N LYS A 388 -5.47 -3.42 37.64
CA LYS A 388 -4.29 -2.66 38.07
C LYS A 388 -4.67 -1.53 39.02
N GLN A 389 -5.73 -0.77 38.72
CA GLN A 389 -6.19 0.31 39.59
C GLN A 389 -6.66 -0.22 40.96
N GLU A 390 -7.36 -1.34 40.98
CA GLU A 390 -7.80 -2.00 42.22
C GLU A 390 -6.61 -2.50 43.06
N LEU A 391 -5.62 -3.12 42.41
CA LEU A 391 -4.38 -3.54 43.05
C LEU A 391 -3.58 -2.36 43.60
N ASP A 392 -3.46 -1.27 42.83
CA ASP A 392 -2.76 -0.05 43.27
C ASP A 392 -3.46 0.58 44.49
N PHE A 393 -4.81 0.58 44.51
CA PHE A 393 -5.59 1.03 45.67
C PHE A 393 -5.36 0.15 46.90
N THR A 394 -5.42 -1.18 46.72
CA THR A 394 -5.18 -2.15 47.79
C THR A 394 -3.76 -2.00 48.35
N LEU A 395 -2.76 -1.82 47.50
CA LEU A 395 -1.37 -1.63 47.89
C LEU A 395 -1.20 -0.31 48.67
N ALA A 396 -1.86 0.77 48.24
CA ALA A 396 -1.87 2.03 48.99
C ALA A 396 -2.47 1.84 50.39
N GLN A 397 -3.58 1.12 50.52
CA GLN A 397 -4.18 0.81 51.82
C GLN A 397 -3.24 -0.02 52.71
N LYS A 398 -2.62 -1.08 52.15
CA LYS A 398 -1.64 -1.90 52.88
C LYS A 398 -0.40 -1.12 53.31
N ARG A 399 0.04 -0.13 52.54
CA ARG A 399 1.13 0.76 52.95
C ARG A 399 0.74 1.62 54.15
N ILE A 400 -0.48 2.15 54.16
CA ILE A 400 -0.98 2.93 55.31
C ILE A 400 -1.01 2.04 56.56
N GLU A 401 -1.59 0.84 56.46
CA GLU A 401 -1.60 -0.14 57.56
C GLU A 401 -0.18 -0.48 58.04
N ALA A 402 0.77 -0.70 57.11
CA ALA A 402 2.16 -0.98 57.45
C ALA A 402 2.87 0.21 58.13
N THR A 403 2.58 1.46 57.71
CA THR A 403 3.13 2.65 58.39
C THR A 403 2.59 2.79 59.81
N GLU A 404 1.34 2.42 60.04
CA GLU A 404 0.72 2.42 61.37
C GLU A 404 1.35 1.35 62.27
N ILE A 405 1.56 0.14 61.75
CA ILE A 405 2.30 -0.92 62.47
C ILE A 405 3.71 -0.46 62.83
N GLN A 406 4.41 0.20 61.91
CA GLN A 406 5.77 0.70 62.18
C GLN A 406 5.77 1.77 63.28
N LYS A 407 4.78 2.67 63.27
CA LYS A 407 4.60 3.67 64.34
C LYS A 407 4.38 3.00 65.70
N ILE A 408 3.51 1.98 65.75
CA ILE A 408 3.26 1.19 66.98
C ILE A 408 4.54 0.53 67.47
N ARG A 409 5.37 -0.05 66.58
CA ARG A 409 6.67 -0.63 66.95
C ARG A 409 7.61 0.40 67.56
N THR A 410 7.72 1.58 66.95
CA THR A 410 8.55 2.66 67.49
C THR A 410 8.06 3.16 68.85
N ASP A 411 6.75 3.25 69.04
CA ASP A 411 6.17 3.61 70.34
C ASP A 411 6.46 2.55 71.41
N LEU A 412 6.39 1.26 71.06
CA LEU A 412 6.75 0.16 71.96
C LEU A 412 8.24 0.18 72.34
N GLU A 413 9.14 0.39 71.38
CA GLU A 413 10.58 0.52 71.67
C GLU A 413 10.88 1.71 72.60
N ASN A 414 10.14 2.81 72.44
CA ASN A 414 10.25 3.96 73.35
C ASN A 414 9.71 3.64 74.75
N GLN A 415 8.61 2.88 74.86
CA GLN A 415 8.10 2.42 76.15
C GLN A 415 9.09 1.49 76.85
N GLU A 416 9.71 0.55 76.13
CA GLU A 416 10.74 -0.35 76.68
C GLU A 416 11.93 0.44 77.22
N LYS A 417 12.44 1.42 76.47
CA LYS A 417 13.50 2.34 76.95
C LYS A 417 13.07 3.10 78.21
N ASN A 418 11.82 3.58 78.27
CA ASN A 418 11.31 4.26 79.47
C ASN A 418 11.23 3.31 80.67
N ILE A 419 10.84 2.05 80.48
CA ILE A 419 10.85 1.02 81.53
C ILE A 419 12.27 0.75 82.01
N ASP A 420 13.26 0.66 81.11
CA ASP A 420 14.66 0.48 81.50
C ASP A 420 15.24 1.70 82.25
N ILE A 421 14.84 2.92 81.87
CA ILE A 421 15.18 4.12 82.63
C ILE A 421 14.55 4.04 84.04
N LEU A 422 13.28 3.67 84.14
CA LEU A 422 12.62 3.45 85.44
C LEU A 422 13.32 2.38 86.26
N ARG A 423 13.75 1.27 85.65
CA ARG A 423 14.53 0.20 86.28
C ARG A 423 15.84 0.73 86.87
N THR A 424 16.51 1.60 86.14
CA THR A 424 17.77 2.21 86.58
C THR A 424 17.55 3.20 87.74
N ILE A 425 16.48 3.99 87.69
CA ILE A 425 16.13 4.95 88.75
C ILE A 425 15.69 4.24 90.05
N LEU A 426 15.00 3.10 89.93
CA LEU A 426 14.47 2.33 91.06
C LEU A 426 15.50 1.38 91.70
N ALA A 427 16.61 1.08 91.01
CA ALA A 427 17.69 0.26 91.56
C ALA A 427 18.31 0.91 92.82
N GLY A 428 18.14 0.29 93.98
CA GLY A 428 18.80 0.67 95.24
C GLY A 428 18.02 1.59 96.19
N LYS A 429 16.84 2.12 95.82
CA LYS A 429 16.01 2.99 96.70
C LYS A 429 14.92 2.27 97.51
N ASN A 430 14.75 0.96 97.33
CA ASN A 430 13.59 0.19 97.82
C ASN A 430 13.67 -0.46 99.24
N PRO A 431 14.84 -0.76 99.85
CA PRO A 431 14.86 -1.47 101.14
C PRO A 431 14.19 -0.66 102.26
N TRP A 432 14.28 0.66 102.20
CA TRP A 432 13.70 1.56 103.19
C TRP A 432 12.18 1.54 103.22
N THR A 433 11.52 1.40 102.07
CA THR A 433 10.05 1.40 102.01
C THR A 433 9.48 0.21 102.78
N GLU A 434 10.07 -0.97 102.61
CA GLU A 434 9.64 -2.17 103.32
C GLU A 434 10.03 -2.14 104.80
N ILE A 435 11.26 -1.72 105.14
CA ILE A 435 11.71 -1.57 106.53
C ILE A 435 10.80 -0.58 107.28
N LEU A 436 10.46 0.55 106.67
CA LEU A 436 9.56 1.54 107.28
C LEU A 436 8.13 1.03 107.38
N ASN A 437 7.62 0.29 106.38
CA ASN A 437 6.28 -0.28 106.43
C ASN A 437 6.18 -1.36 107.52
N THR A 438 7.14 -2.28 107.59
CA THR A 438 7.23 -3.31 108.63
C THR A 438 7.42 -2.68 110.00
N GLY A 439 8.33 -1.70 110.12
CA GLY A 439 8.49 -0.91 111.35
C GLY A 439 7.19 -0.25 111.79
N ASN A 440 6.51 0.46 110.88
CA ASN A 440 5.24 1.14 111.18
C ASN A 440 4.17 0.16 111.65
N LYS A 441 4.02 -1.00 110.98
CA LYS A 441 3.09 -2.07 111.42
C LYS A 441 3.43 -2.59 112.81
N THR A 442 4.70 -2.78 113.13
CA THR A 442 5.13 -3.37 114.42
C THR A 442 5.05 -2.36 115.58
N PHE A 443 5.35 -1.08 115.34
CA PHE A 443 5.15 -0.01 116.32
C PHE A 443 3.66 0.28 116.55
N ALA A 444 2.82 0.24 115.51
CA ALA A 444 1.37 0.42 115.64
C ALA A 444 0.72 -0.67 116.53
N LYS A 445 1.21 -1.92 116.47
CA LYS A 445 0.74 -3.02 117.33
C LYS A 445 1.18 -2.89 118.79
N ASN A 446 2.24 -2.13 119.08
CA ASN A 446 2.85 -2.04 120.41
C ASN A 446 3.01 -0.58 120.86
N PRO A 447 1.92 0.09 121.29
CA PRO A 447 1.88 1.54 121.54
C PRO A 447 2.77 2.02 122.70
N THR A 448 3.34 1.10 123.47
CA THR A 448 4.22 1.42 124.61
C THR A 448 5.71 1.39 124.26
N SER A 449 6.04 1.57 122.98
CA SER A 449 7.41 1.55 122.45
C SER A 449 7.63 2.69 121.45
N TRP A 450 8.82 3.27 121.44
CA TRP A 450 9.17 4.41 120.60
C TRP A 450 10.50 4.18 119.89
N LEU A 451 10.61 4.65 118.65
CA LEU A 451 11.83 4.61 117.87
C LEU A 451 12.69 5.84 118.19
N LEU A 452 13.96 5.63 118.52
CA LEU A 452 14.92 6.72 118.77
C LEU A 452 15.81 6.98 117.57
N ASN A 453 16.30 5.90 116.96
CA ASN A 453 17.24 6.01 115.85
C ASN A 453 17.09 4.82 114.91
N LEU A 454 17.25 5.10 113.62
CA LEU A 454 17.30 4.09 112.58
C LEU A 454 18.46 4.47 111.66
N LYS A 455 19.52 3.67 111.70
CA LYS A 455 20.74 3.88 110.91
C LYS A 455 20.96 2.68 110.01
N GLN A 456 21.50 2.93 108.83
CA GLN A 456 22.02 1.87 107.96
C GLN A 456 23.53 1.76 108.15
N ASP A 457 24.00 0.54 108.38
CA ASP A 457 25.41 0.18 108.39
C ASP A 457 25.67 -0.90 107.33
N LYS A 458 26.16 -0.45 106.16
CA LYS A 458 26.43 -1.25 104.95
C LYS A 458 25.24 -2.14 104.53
N GLU A 459 25.26 -3.41 104.93
CA GLU A 459 24.27 -4.44 104.57
C GLU A 459 23.27 -4.76 105.70
N THR A 460 23.43 -4.11 106.85
CA THR A 460 22.53 -4.23 108.01
C THR A 460 21.95 -2.88 108.38
N PHE A 461 20.77 -2.86 108.99
CA PHE A 461 20.24 -1.67 109.63
C PHE A 461 20.19 -1.85 111.14
N ILE A 462 20.48 -0.78 111.87
CA ILE A 462 20.47 -0.70 113.32
C ILE A 462 19.25 0.13 113.73
N LEU A 463 18.34 -0.51 114.46
CA LEU A 463 17.12 0.04 115.03
C LEU A 463 17.32 0.21 116.53
N ALA A 464 17.36 1.46 117.01
CA ALA A 464 17.43 1.79 118.42
C ALA A 464 16.09 2.35 118.90
N GLY A 465 15.54 1.79 119.97
CA GLY A 465 14.25 2.20 120.52
C GLY A 465 14.18 2.06 122.04
N VAL A 466 13.09 2.54 122.61
CA VAL A 466 12.77 2.41 124.03
C VAL A 466 11.38 1.79 124.20
N THR A 467 11.20 0.95 125.21
CA THR A 467 9.91 0.33 125.54
C THR A 467 9.74 0.15 127.03
N THR A 468 8.50 0.17 127.52
CA THR A 468 8.19 -0.08 128.95
C THR A 468 8.09 -1.58 129.27
N ARG A 469 7.84 -2.44 128.27
CA ARG A 469 7.73 -3.90 128.46
C ARG A 469 8.87 -4.62 127.75
N ARG A 470 9.61 -5.44 128.50
CA ARG A 470 10.76 -6.19 127.96
C ARG A 470 10.38 -7.13 126.80
N ASP A 471 9.21 -7.75 126.87
CA ASP A 471 8.73 -8.72 125.86
C ASP A 471 8.58 -8.10 124.46
N ASN A 472 8.34 -6.80 124.38
CA ASN A 472 8.21 -6.11 123.10
C ASN A 472 9.52 -6.11 122.31
N ILE A 473 10.68 -6.11 122.99
CA ILE A 473 12.01 -6.12 122.33
C ILE A 473 12.18 -7.41 121.52
N VAL A 474 11.76 -8.55 122.07
CA VAL A 474 11.83 -9.84 121.38
C VAL A 474 10.86 -9.89 120.20
N ARG A 475 9.67 -9.29 120.35
CA ARG A 475 8.70 -9.16 119.24
C ARG A 475 9.24 -8.28 118.12
N PHE A 476 9.89 -7.16 118.44
CA PHE A 476 10.53 -6.32 117.45
C PHE A 476 11.64 -7.06 116.71
N ALA A 477 12.44 -7.86 117.40
CA ALA A 477 13.47 -8.68 116.76
C ALA A 477 12.85 -9.70 115.78
N ASN A 478 11.81 -10.44 116.19
CA ASN A 478 11.24 -11.52 115.37
C ASN A 478 10.58 -11.06 114.05
N GLU A 479 10.13 -9.81 113.96
CA GLU A 479 9.48 -9.28 112.75
C GLU A 479 10.49 -8.88 111.65
N PHE A 480 11.78 -8.80 111.97
CA PHE A 480 12.83 -8.53 110.99
C PHE A 480 13.67 -9.79 110.70
N THR A 481 13.85 -10.09 109.42
CA THR A 481 14.64 -11.25 108.95
C THR A 481 16.09 -11.15 109.44
N ASN A 482 16.61 -12.22 110.05
CA ASN A 482 17.99 -12.30 110.58
C ASN A 482 18.36 -11.22 111.62
N SER A 483 17.42 -10.79 112.46
CA SER A 483 17.72 -9.79 113.48
C SER A 483 18.53 -10.35 114.66
N LYS A 484 19.40 -9.50 115.23
CA LYS A 484 20.16 -9.75 116.46
C LYS A 484 19.99 -8.57 117.40
N ILE A 485 19.63 -8.86 118.66
CA ILE A 485 19.56 -7.85 119.72
C ILE A 485 20.99 -7.58 120.22
N GLN A 486 21.52 -6.39 119.97
CA GLN A 486 22.90 -6.03 120.32
C GLN A 486 23.02 -5.60 121.78
N LYS A 487 22.06 -4.78 122.25
CA LYS A 487 22.15 -4.15 123.57
C LYS A 487 20.77 -3.92 124.17
N VAL A 488 20.63 -4.20 125.46
CA VAL A 488 19.44 -3.86 126.25
C VAL A 488 19.87 -3.26 127.58
N VAL A 489 19.44 -2.03 127.87
CA VAL A 489 19.76 -1.31 129.11
C VAL A 489 18.47 -0.88 129.81
N ALA A 490 18.38 -1.11 131.12
CA ALA A 490 17.26 -0.67 131.94
C ALA A 490 17.58 0.67 132.61
N PHE A 491 16.65 1.62 132.50
CA PHE A 491 16.69 2.89 133.21
C PHE A 491 15.43 3.04 134.06
N LYS A 492 15.55 3.63 135.25
CA LYS A 492 14.39 4.06 136.05
C LYS A 492 14.14 5.53 135.79
N VAL A 493 13.01 5.85 135.20
CA VAL A 493 12.55 7.24 135.01
C VAL A 493 11.23 7.39 135.78
N ARG A 494 11.18 8.32 136.73
CA ARG A 494 9.97 8.62 137.54
C ARG A 494 9.31 7.35 138.12
N ASN A 495 10.13 6.47 138.71
CA ASN A 495 9.73 5.19 139.32
C ASN A 495 9.17 4.12 138.34
N GLN A 496 9.31 4.29 137.03
CA GLN A 496 8.99 3.29 136.02
C GLN A 496 10.25 2.79 135.31
N THR A 497 10.35 1.47 135.10
CA THR A 497 11.47 0.84 134.40
C THR A 497 11.24 0.93 132.89
N ILE A 498 12.15 1.60 132.18
CA ILE A 498 12.16 1.71 130.72
C ILE A 498 13.36 0.91 130.21
N TRP A 499 13.16 0.17 129.14
CA TRP A 499 14.17 -0.62 128.48
C TRP A 499 14.56 0.03 127.16
N GLN A 500 15.82 0.46 127.05
CA GLN A 500 16.40 0.89 125.79
C GLN A 500 17.00 -0.33 125.09
N PHE A 501 16.70 -0.49 123.81
CA PHE A 501 17.16 -1.62 123.01
C PHE A 501 17.78 -1.16 121.70
N GLU A 502 18.71 -1.98 121.19
CA GLU A 502 19.36 -1.83 119.90
C GLU A 502 19.32 -3.17 119.17
N ILE A 503 18.72 -3.20 117.98
CA ILE A 503 18.53 -4.39 117.14
C ILE A 503 19.23 -4.13 115.80
N SER A 504 20.07 -5.08 115.36
CA SER A 504 20.61 -5.09 114.00
C SER A 504 19.94 -6.17 113.16
N ALA A 505 19.47 -5.84 111.97
CA ALA A 505 18.87 -6.81 111.05
C ALA A 505 19.31 -6.58 109.59
N ASP A 506 19.16 -7.59 108.76
CA ASP A 506 19.57 -7.54 107.35
C ASP A 506 18.54 -6.76 106.50
N LEU A 507 18.99 -6.11 105.43
CA LEU A 507 18.08 -5.44 104.49
C LEU A 507 17.29 -6.49 103.69
N PRO A 508 15.94 -6.39 103.61
CA PRO A 508 15.14 -7.30 102.80
C PRO A 508 15.36 -7.02 101.30
N LYS A 509 15.49 -8.09 100.50
CA LYS A 509 15.63 -8.03 99.04
C LYS A 509 14.29 -8.42 98.41
N ILE A 510 13.51 -7.46 97.92
CA ILE A 510 12.32 -7.74 97.09
C ILE A 510 12.70 -7.63 95.62
N ASP A 511 12.40 -8.69 94.86
CA ASP A 511 12.60 -8.76 93.42
C ASP A 511 11.34 -8.36 92.63
N TRP A 512 11.25 -7.10 92.23
CA TRP A 512 10.20 -6.60 91.33
C TRP A 512 10.48 -6.92 89.85
N ILE A 513 11.64 -7.50 89.53
CA ILE A 513 12.03 -7.83 88.15
C ILE A 513 11.17 -8.99 87.65
N GLY A 514 10.85 -9.96 88.51
CA GLY A 514 9.98 -11.10 88.17
C GLY A 514 8.53 -10.73 87.83
N SER A 515 7.98 -9.64 88.41
CA SER A 515 6.61 -9.20 88.10
C SER A 515 6.51 -8.47 86.76
N ILE A 516 7.49 -7.60 86.46
CA ILE A 516 7.51 -6.84 85.19
C ILE A 516 7.78 -7.79 84.01
N GLN A 517 8.62 -8.81 84.21
CA GLN A 517 8.98 -9.76 83.16
C GLN A 517 7.80 -10.68 82.77
N LYS A 518 6.92 -11.03 83.72
CA LYS A 518 5.66 -11.74 83.43
C LYS A 518 4.68 -10.91 82.61
N ASP A 519 4.56 -9.61 82.89
CA ASP A 519 3.65 -8.73 82.15
C ASP A 519 4.14 -8.52 80.71
N ILE A 520 5.46 -8.43 80.49
CA ILE A 520 6.08 -8.33 79.16
C ILE A 520 5.90 -9.64 78.37
N GLU A 521 6.04 -10.80 79.01
CA GLU A 521 5.80 -12.10 78.36
C GLU A 521 4.34 -12.29 77.93
N GLN A 522 3.38 -11.82 78.74
CA GLN A 522 1.96 -11.84 78.37
C GLN A 522 1.65 -10.94 77.17
N LEU A 523 2.27 -9.76 77.09
CA LEU A 523 2.12 -8.87 75.94
C LEU A 523 2.77 -9.45 74.66
N ARG A 524 3.90 -10.16 74.79
CA ARG A 524 4.56 -10.83 73.66
C ARG A 524 3.77 -12.05 73.15
N ALA A 525 3.08 -12.78 74.04
CA ALA A 525 2.18 -13.86 73.67
C ALA A 525 0.94 -13.37 72.88
N LEU A 526 0.41 -12.18 73.21
CA LEU A 526 -0.66 -11.54 72.45
C LEU A 526 -0.23 -11.12 71.04
N GLN A 527 1.05 -10.76 70.83
CA GLN A 527 1.58 -10.42 69.50
C GLN A 527 1.64 -11.62 68.55
N GLN A 528 1.93 -12.83 69.05
CA GLN A 528 1.98 -14.03 68.21
C GLN A 528 0.60 -14.45 67.67
N HIS A 529 -0.50 -14.00 68.26
CA HIS A 529 -1.84 -14.24 67.75
C HIS A 529 -2.28 -13.30 66.61
N PHE A 530 -1.51 -12.23 66.30
CA PHE A 530 -1.92 -11.19 65.35
C PHE A 530 -1.01 -10.99 64.13
N GLY A 531 -0.24 -12.00 63.72
CA GLY A 531 0.21 -12.07 62.33
C GLY A 531 1.58 -12.71 62.10
N GLU A 532 1.55 -13.90 61.48
CA GLU A 532 2.66 -14.41 60.70
C GLU A 532 2.12 -15.27 59.53
N ASP A 533 1.47 -14.63 58.55
CA ASP A 533 1.34 -15.23 57.21
C ASP A 533 2.61 -14.90 56.43
N THR A 534 3.58 -15.79 56.56
CA THR A 534 4.77 -15.86 55.72
C THR A 534 4.39 -16.47 54.37
N SER A 535 3.99 -15.63 53.42
CA SER A 535 4.09 -15.98 52.00
C SER A 535 4.78 -14.85 51.26
N THR A 536 6.09 -15.02 51.08
CA THR A 536 6.94 -14.25 50.19
C THR A 536 6.56 -14.56 48.73
N PRO A 537 6.12 -13.60 47.90
CA PRO A 537 6.23 -13.72 46.46
C PRO A 537 7.54 -13.08 46.02
N GLU A 538 8.38 -13.86 45.34
CA GLU A 538 9.57 -13.39 44.63
C GLU A 538 9.25 -12.18 43.74
N ILE A 539 9.81 -11.03 44.09
CA ILE A 539 9.86 -9.85 43.22
C ILE A 539 11.05 -10.04 42.28
N LYS A 540 10.78 -10.47 41.03
CA LYS A 540 11.72 -10.27 39.92
C LYS A 540 11.86 -8.76 39.66
N PRO A 541 13.08 -8.21 39.58
CA PRO A 541 13.27 -6.78 39.38
C PRO A 541 12.78 -6.37 37.98
N LYS A 542 11.70 -5.58 37.94
CA LYS A 542 11.37 -4.76 36.77
C LYS A 542 12.44 -3.69 36.64
N SER A 543 13.10 -3.69 35.49
CA SER A 543 14.05 -2.67 35.07
C SER A 543 13.45 -1.28 35.25
N GLU A 544 14.07 -0.48 36.11
CA GLU A 544 13.96 0.97 36.05
C GLU A 544 14.38 1.43 34.65
N LEU A 545 13.46 2.08 33.94
CA LEU A 545 13.75 2.81 32.71
C LEU A 545 14.72 3.95 33.04
N LYS A 546 16.02 3.64 33.01
CA LYS A 546 17.02 4.64 32.67
C LYS A 546 16.60 5.22 31.32
N HIS A 547 16.47 6.54 31.22
CA HIS A 547 16.36 7.24 29.93
C HIS A 547 17.56 6.84 29.07
N THR A 548 17.38 5.79 28.28
CA THR A 548 18.45 5.23 27.47
C THR A 548 18.48 6.06 26.20
N LYS A 549 19.59 6.75 25.95
CA LYS A 549 19.83 7.47 24.70
C LYS A 549 19.76 6.44 23.55
N VAL A 550 18.62 6.36 22.87
CA VAL A 550 18.44 5.45 21.73
C VAL A 550 19.15 6.07 20.52
N LYS A 551 20.29 5.50 20.11
CA LYS A 551 21.00 5.89 18.89
C LYS A 551 20.60 4.94 17.74
N PRO A 552 20.53 5.43 16.48
CA PRO A 552 20.28 4.57 15.32
C PRO A 552 21.43 3.57 15.16
N ALA A 553 21.08 2.29 14.98
CA ALA A 553 22.05 1.22 14.81
C ALA A 553 22.09 0.78 13.34
N SER A 554 23.30 0.67 12.77
CA SER A 554 23.48 -0.06 11.52
C SER A 554 23.41 -1.57 11.80
N PRO A 555 22.84 -2.38 10.89
CA PRO A 555 22.79 -3.82 11.08
C PRO A 555 24.22 -4.38 11.08
N SER A 556 24.65 -4.95 12.20
CA SER A 556 25.93 -5.65 12.31
C SER A 556 25.83 -6.99 11.58
N GLN A 557 26.34 -7.06 10.36
CA GLN A 557 26.66 -8.31 9.71
C GLN A 557 28.14 -8.28 9.30
N THR A 558 28.96 -9.01 10.04
CA THR A 558 30.30 -9.42 9.61
C THR A 558 30.13 -10.42 8.47
N VAL A 559 30.16 -9.94 7.23
CA VAL A 559 30.31 -10.81 6.04
C VAL A 559 31.67 -10.53 5.44
N THR A 560 32.64 -11.36 5.81
CA THR A 560 34.03 -11.34 5.31
C THR A 560 34.21 -12.14 4.01
N THR A 561 33.14 -12.40 3.26
CA THR A 561 33.25 -13.06 1.94
C THR A 561 32.41 -12.34 0.89
N ALA A 562 33.10 -11.88 -0.17
CA ALA A 562 32.50 -11.21 -1.31
C ALA A 562 31.48 -12.13 -1.99
N LYS A 563 30.19 -11.87 -1.78
CA LYS A 563 29.11 -12.46 -2.59
C LYS A 563 28.89 -11.57 -3.79
N THR A 564 28.81 -12.17 -4.98
CA THR A 564 28.45 -11.46 -6.21
C THR A 564 26.94 -11.54 -6.46
N ASP A 565 26.33 -10.44 -6.92
CA ASP A 565 24.93 -10.45 -7.36
C ASP A 565 24.80 -11.16 -8.72
N LYS A 566 23.56 -11.45 -9.16
CA LYS A 566 23.21 -12.10 -10.44
C LYS A 566 23.77 -11.40 -11.68
N GLN A 567 24.29 -10.18 -11.52
CA GLN A 567 24.93 -9.35 -12.54
C GLN A 567 26.48 -9.31 -12.43
N GLY A 568 27.08 -10.16 -11.58
CA GLY A 568 28.53 -10.25 -11.41
C GLY A 568 29.18 -9.16 -10.55
N ARG A 569 28.40 -8.25 -9.96
CA ARG A 569 28.89 -7.15 -9.10
C ARG A 569 29.12 -7.60 -7.66
N VAL A 570 30.14 -7.06 -7.00
CA VAL A 570 30.48 -7.37 -5.61
C VAL A 570 29.47 -6.69 -4.67
N LEU A 571 28.81 -7.45 -3.78
CA LEU A 571 27.96 -6.87 -2.75
C LEU A 571 28.82 -6.18 -1.69
N LEU A 572 28.69 -4.85 -1.59
CA LEU A 572 29.38 -4.05 -0.59
C LEU A 572 28.82 -4.34 0.82
N PRO A 573 29.68 -4.46 1.85
CA PRO A 573 29.23 -4.64 3.22
C PRO A 573 28.49 -3.40 3.76
N PRO A 574 27.62 -3.56 4.78
CA PRO A 574 26.97 -2.43 5.44
C PRO A 574 28.02 -1.46 6.01
N ILE A 575 27.73 -0.16 5.95
CA ILE A 575 28.59 0.90 6.48
C ILE A 575 28.78 0.66 7.98
N GLN A 576 30.04 0.62 8.42
CA GLN A 576 30.36 0.46 9.85
C GLN A 576 29.74 1.60 10.67
N GLN A 577 29.27 1.30 11.88
CA GLN A 577 28.57 2.29 12.72
C GLN A 577 29.43 3.53 13.04
N ALA A 578 30.76 3.38 13.09
CA ALA A 578 31.71 4.48 13.25
C ALA A 578 31.71 5.47 12.07
N ASN A 579 31.29 5.01 10.89
CA ASN A 579 31.30 5.74 9.63
C ASN A 579 29.90 6.25 9.24
N CYS A 580 28.91 6.12 10.13
CA CYS A 580 27.57 6.70 9.97
C CYS A 580 27.48 8.06 10.67
N PRO A 581 26.79 9.05 10.10
CA PRO A 581 26.58 10.32 10.76
C PRO A 581 25.63 10.17 11.95
N VAL A 582 26.06 10.64 13.12
CA VAL A 582 25.27 10.71 14.35
C VAL A 582 25.06 12.19 14.70
N PRO A 583 23.82 12.64 14.99
CA PRO A 583 23.61 14.01 15.45
C PRO A 583 24.40 14.29 16.72
N THR A 584 24.87 15.52 16.90
CA THR A 584 25.62 15.92 18.10
C THR A 584 24.77 15.70 19.36
N ASP A 585 25.41 15.25 20.46
CA ASP A 585 24.71 14.82 21.67
C ASP A 585 23.83 15.93 22.30
N TYR A 586 24.13 17.21 22.04
CA TYR A 586 23.31 18.36 22.44
C TYR A 586 21.95 18.42 21.70
N LEU A 587 21.92 18.09 20.41
CA LEU A 587 20.70 18.11 19.58
C LEU A 587 19.76 16.93 19.88
N SER A 588 20.26 15.85 20.46
CA SER A 588 19.49 14.62 20.73
C SER A 588 19.02 14.48 22.18
N SER A 589 19.45 15.38 23.07
CA SER A 589 19.20 15.30 24.52
C SER A 589 18.11 16.24 25.04
N GLY A 590 17.56 17.12 24.21
CA GLY A 590 16.44 17.99 24.58
C GLY A 590 15.09 17.24 24.76
N ASP A 591 14.14 17.91 25.42
CA ASP A 591 12.74 17.43 25.62
C ASP A 591 11.76 17.96 24.56
N GLY A 592 12.28 18.58 23.50
CA GLY A 592 11.53 19.08 22.35
C GLY A 592 10.70 17.98 21.67
N GLU A 593 9.57 18.39 21.08
CA GLU A 593 8.67 17.49 20.35
C GLU A 593 9.37 16.86 19.13
N ASP A 594 10.28 17.60 18.50
CA ASP A 594 11.19 17.12 17.46
C ASP A 594 12.12 16.00 17.98
N VAL A 595 12.73 16.13 19.16
CA VAL A 595 13.59 15.09 19.72
C VAL A 595 12.79 13.82 20.05
N LYS A 596 11.53 13.96 20.48
CA LYS A 596 10.63 12.82 20.73
C LYS A 596 10.27 12.09 19.44
N ASP A 597 9.86 12.82 18.41
CA ASP A 597 9.54 12.24 17.10
C ASP A 597 10.77 11.64 16.42
N TYR A 598 11.94 12.23 16.61
CA TYR A 598 13.22 11.66 16.18
C TYR A 598 13.51 10.32 16.89
N ARG A 599 13.29 10.22 18.21
CA ARG A 599 13.44 8.95 18.94
C ARG A 599 12.46 7.89 18.44
N ILE A 600 11.21 8.27 18.15
CA ILE A 600 10.22 7.36 17.55
C ILE A 600 10.70 6.87 16.19
N PHE A 601 11.20 7.76 15.34
CA PHE A 601 11.81 7.40 14.05
C PHE A 601 12.99 6.44 14.22
N VAL A 602 13.93 6.73 15.14
CA VAL A 602 15.06 5.84 15.43
C VAL A 602 14.60 4.45 15.89
N THR A 603 13.57 4.37 16.74
CA THR A 603 13.02 3.06 17.14
C THR A 603 12.40 2.30 15.96
N SER A 604 11.74 3.00 15.03
CA SER A 604 11.16 2.37 13.83
C SER A 604 12.23 1.87 12.86
N ILE A 605 13.35 2.58 12.71
CA ILE A 605 14.51 2.13 11.92
C ILE A 605 15.08 0.84 12.50
N ASN A 606 15.26 0.79 13.83
CA ASN A 606 15.85 -0.36 14.50
C ASN A 606 14.95 -1.61 14.43
N LYS A 607 13.63 -1.45 14.24
CA LYS A 607 12.69 -2.56 13.99
C LYS A 607 12.78 -3.13 12.57
N GLY A 608 13.27 -2.36 11.58
CA GLY A 608 13.47 -2.82 10.21
C GLY A 608 12.21 -2.95 9.34
N ASN A 609 11.08 -2.34 9.73
CA ASN A 609 9.85 -2.36 8.92
C ASN A 609 9.80 -1.15 7.96
N ILE A 610 9.85 -1.43 6.64
CA ILE A 610 9.88 -0.43 5.54
C ILE A 610 8.77 0.61 5.67
N TRP A 611 7.54 0.17 5.94
CA TRP A 611 6.39 1.07 6.02
C TRP A 611 6.43 1.95 7.27
N GLU A 612 6.89 1.41 8.39
CA GLU A 612 6.90 2.09 9.68
C GLU A 612 7.97 3.19 9.71
N TYR A 613 9.21 2.89 9.31
CA TYR A 613 10.27 3.92 9.33
C TYR A 613 10.07 4.99 8.24
N ARG A 614 9.48 4.63 7.08
CA ARG A 614 9.19 5.58 6.01
C ARG A 614 8.08 6.55 6.41
N ASP A 615 6.97 6.04 6.96
CA ASP A 615 5.87 6.88 7.46
C ASP A 615 6.35 7.82 8.56
N LYS A 616 7.12 7.32 9.53
CA LYS A 616 7.67 8.13 10.61
C LYS A 616 8.71 9.14 10.13
N GLY A 617 9.56 8.78 9.16
CA GLY A 617 10.54 9.70 8.56
C GLY A 617 9.90 10.83 7.77
N VAL A 618 8.87 10.53 6.96
CA VAL A 618 8.11 11.55 6.22
C VAL A 618 7.32 12.46 7.15
N LYS A 619 6.66 11.90 8.17
CA LYS A 619 5.98 12.69 9.20
C LYS A 619 6.93 13.62 9.95
N PHE A 620 8.13 13.14 10.28
CA PHE A 620 9.15 13.96 10.90
C PHE A 620 9.53 15.17 10.03
N MET A 621 9.82 14.93 8.75
CA MET A 621 10.20 16.00 7.81
C MET A 621 9.09 17.02 7.57
N ASN A 622 7.82 16.58 7.60
CA ASN A 622 6.67 17.46 7.40
C ASN A 622 6.33 18.28 8.65
N ASN A 623 6.41 17.67 9.84
CA ASN A 623 6.02 18.30 11.09
C ASN A 623 7.11 19.25 11.63
N HIS A 624 8.38 18.95 11.35
CA HIS A 624 9.54 19.64 11.91
C HIS A 624 10.48 20.14 10.81
N ALA A 625 9.96 20.94 9.88
CA ALA A 625 10.68 21.40 8.68
C ALA A 625 11.94 22.26 8.97
N ASP A 626 12.00 22.90 10.14
CA ASP A 626 13.12 23.75 10.57
C ASP A 626 14.06 23.06 11.58
N SER A 627 13.85 21.77 11.86
CA SER A 627 14.65 21.06 12.87
C SER A 627 16.06 20.73 12.35
N PRO A 628 17.12 20.95 13.17
CA PRO A 628 18.49 20.60 12.81
C PRO A 628 18.75 19.09 12.69
N LEU A 629 17.76 18.25 13.02
CA LEU A 629 17.82 16.79 12.92
C LEU A 629 17.39 16.24 11.54
N ILE A 630 16.82 17.07 10.66
CA ILE A 630 16.38 16.66 9.32
C ILE A 630 17.49 16.01 8.50
N PRO A 631 18.73 16.54 8.46
CA PRO A 631 19.79 15.94 7.66
C PRO A 631 20.12 14.51 8.11
N ALA A 632 20.10 14.25 9.42
CA ALA A 632 20.30 12.92 9.96
C ALA A 632 19.13 11.98 9.59
N VAL A 633 17.89 12.46 9.67
CA VAL A 633 16.70 11.67 9.29
C VAL A 633 16.73 11.30 7.82
N ARG A 634 17.05 12.25 6.93
CA ARG A 634 17.18 12.01 5.48
C ARG A 634 18.27 10.98 5.18
N TRP A 635 19.45 11.13 5.78
CA TRP A 635 20.54 10.18 5.56
C TRP A 635 20.18 8.77 6.03
N TRP A 636 19.63 8.61 7.23
CA TRP A 636 19.25 7.30 7.77
C TRP A 636 18.08 6.65 7.01
N LEU A 637 17.13 7.45 6.51
CA LEU A 637 16.05 6.98 5.65
C LEU A 637 16.60 6.48 4.30
N SER A 638 17.46 7.27 3.64
CA SER A 638 18.11 6.87 2.39
C SER A 638 18.99 5.63 2.56
N TYR A 639 19.73 5.52 3.67
CA TYR A 639 20.59 4.38 3.94
C TYR A 639 19.79 3.08 4.15
N ARG A 640 18.63 3.15 4.83
CA ARG A 640 17.75 1.98 4.98
C ARG A 640 17.08 1.57 3.67
N LEU A 641 16.62 2.54 2.88
CA LEU A 641 16.08 2.26 1.54
C LEU A 641 17.13 1.64 0.60
N TYR A 642 18.40 2.06 0.73
CA TYR A 642 19.53 1.42 0.04
C TYR A 642 19.70 -0.06 0.44
N LEU A 643 19.65 -0.37 1.74
CA LEU A 643 19.73 -1.76 2.22
C LEU A 643 18.54 -2.61 1.74
N ASP A 644 17.36 -1.99 1.61
CA ASP A 644 16.14 -2.63 1.12
C ASP A 644 16.04 -2.69 -0.41
N LYS A 645 17.07 -2.23 -1.14
CA LYS A 645 17.17 -2.18 -2.62
C LYS A 645 16.20 -1.23 -3.33
N GLU A 646 15.60 -0.28 -2.62
CA GLU A 646 14.73 0.78 -3.16
C GLU A 646 15.56 2.02 -3.58
N LEU A 647 16.39 1.84 -4.62
CA LEU A 647 17.43 2.82 -4.99
C LEU A 647 16.88 4.18 -5.41
N GLN A 648 15.81 4.21 -6.21
CA GLN A 648 15.22 5.46 -6.73
C GLN A 648 14.69 6.36 -5.60
N LEU A 649 13.98 5.77 -4.63
CA LEU A 649 13.47 6.49 -3.47
C LEU A 649 14.62 6.92 -2.54
N GLY A 650 15.64 6.06 -2.38
CA GLY A 650 16.85 6.39 -1.63
C GLY A 650 17.54 7.65 -2.16
N THR A 651 17.69 7.76 -3.48
CA THR A 651 18.26 8.95 -4.16
C THR A 651 17.40 10.19 -3.96
N GLN A 652 16.07 10.08 -4.07
CA GLN A 652 15.15 11.22 -3.91
C GLN A 652 15.27 11.87 -2.51
N TYR A 653 15.38 11.07 -1.46
CA TYR A 653 15.55 11.59 -0.09
C TYR A 653 16.97 12.10 0.19
N LEU A 654 17.96 11.63 -0.58
CA LEU A 654 19.38 12.00 -0.45
C LEU A 654 19.71 13.29 -1.21
N GLU A 655 19.04 13.58 -2.34
CA GLU A 655 19.32 14.71 -3.22
C GLU A 655 19.44 16.06 -2.50
N PRO A 656 18.58 16.42 -1.53
CA PRO A 656 18.72 17.68 -0.81
C PRO A 656 20.02 17.78 0.00
N LEU A 657 20.58 16.66 0.48
CA LEU A 657 21.83 16.63 1.24
C LEU A 657 23.05 16.83 0.34
N LEU A 658 22.94 16.55 -0.95
CA LEU A 658 24.01 16.74 -1.93
C LEU A 658 24.11 18.20 -2.42
N ARG A 659 23.08 19.02 -2.16
CA ARG A 659 23.06 20.45 -2.53
C ARG A 659 23.58 21.36 -1.42
N THR A 660 23.64 20.88 -0.18
CA THR A 660 24.05 21.67 0.99
C THR A 660 25.42 21.21 1.47
N SER A 661 26.37 22.14 1.62
CA SER A 661 27.73 21.86 2.10
C SER A 661 27.79 21.76 3.63
N ASP A 662 26.99 20.85 4.20
CA ASP A 662 26.91 20.60 5.64
C ASP A 662 27.88 19.51 6.10
N SER A 663 28.00 19.30 7.42
CA SER A 663 28.77 18.18 8.01
C SER A 663 28.32 16.78 7.53
N TYR A 664 27.13 16.68 6.93
CA TYR A 664 26.56 15.45 6.38
C TYR A 664 26.92 15.22 4.90
N TYR A 665 27.46 16.22 4.21
CA TYR A 665 27.78 16.17 2.78
C TYR A 665 28.73 15.02 2.40
N PRO A 666 29.84 14.76 3.13
CA PRO A 666 30.74 13.66 2.81
C PRO A 666 30.06 12.28 2.96
N TYR A 667 29.17 12.14 3.95
CA TYR A 667 28.39 10.92 4.17
C TYR A 667 27.31 10.71 3.10
N ALA A 668 26.73 11.81 2.59
CA ALA A 668 25.76 11.77 1.52
C ALA A 668 26.42 11.38 0.19
N LEU A 669 27.61 11.92 -0.12
CA LEU A 669 28.40 11.54 -1.30
C LEU A 669 28.78 10.05 -1.28
N LEU A 670 29.22 9.53 -0.13
CA LEU A 670 29.52 8.10 0.01
C LEU A 670 28.30 7.21 -0.28
N LEU A 671 27.13 7.58 0.25
CA LEU A 671 25.90 6.83 0.02
C LEU A 671 25.45 6.93 -1.45
N GLN A 672 25.58 8.10 -2.07
CA GLN A 672 25.28 8.31 -3.49
C GLN A 672 26.19 7.45 -4.38
N ALA A 673 27.50 7.38 -4.09
CA ALA A 673 28.42 6.53 -4.83
C ALA A 673 28.03 5.04 -4.76
N ARG A 674 27.58 4.57 -3.60
CA ARG A 674 27.10 3.20 -3.42
C ARG A 674 25.79 2.92 -4.15
N ILE A 675 24.86 3.88 -4.15
CA ILE A 675 23.60 3.79 -4.91
C ILE A 675 23.91 3.75 -6.43
N ASP A 676 24.81 4.62 -6.89
CA ASP A 676 25.23 4.70 -8.29
C ASP A 676 25.91 3.39 -8.74
N TYR A 677 26.76 2.80 -7.90
CA TYR A 677 27.38 1.49 -8.14
C TYR A 677 26.34 0.36 -8.28
N LEU A 678 25.35 0.30 -7.36
CA LEU A 678 24.28 -0.71 -7.45
C LEU A 678 23.35 -0.46 -8.64
N SER A 679 23.08 0.79 -9.01
CA SER A 679 22.24 1.14 -10.16
C SER A 679 22.93 0.89 -11.52
N GLY A 680 24.25 0.78 -11.54
CA GLY A 680 25.04 0.53 -12.76
C GLY A 680 25.47 1.79 -13.52
N SER A 681 25.33 2.96 -12.91
CA SER A 681 25.86 4.21 -13.45
C SER A 681 27.38 4.24 -13.33
N ARG A 682 28.15 4.73 -14.31
CA ARG A 682 29.62 4.91 -14.20
C ARG A 682 30.03 6.07 -13.27
N ARG A 683 29.06 6.89 -12.84
CA ARG A 683 29.28 8.08 -11.99
C ARG A 683 29.90 7.77 -10.63
N TYR A 684 29.74 6.54 -10.11
CA TYR A 684 30.35 6.17 -8.82
C TYR A 684 31.88 6.34 -8.83
N GLU A 685 32.56 6.07 -9.94
CA GLU A 685 34.02 6.15 -10.01
C GLU A 685 34.55 7.56 -9.80
N GLU A 686 33.87 8.54 -10.38
CA GLU A 686 34.18 9.96 -10.20
C GLU A 686 33.96 10.39 -8.76
N ILE A 687 32.84 9.96 -8.15
CA ILE A 687 32.51 10.29 -6.76
C ILE A 687 33.51 9.63 -5.79
N TYR A 688 33.91 8.38 -6.01
CA TYR A 688 34.93 7.72 -5.19
C TYR A 688 36.31 8.40 -5.32
N LYS A 689 36.71 8.83 -6.53
CA LYS A 689 37.94 9.61 -6.74
C LYS A 689 37.89 10.95 -6.02
N GLN A 690 36.75 11.65 -6.11
CA GLN A 690 36.51 12.90 -5.39
C GLN A 690 36.60 12.70 -3.87
N LEU A 691 35.96 11.67 -3.33
CA LEU A 691 36.00 11.33 -1.90
C LEU A 691 37.42 11.03 -1.40
N ARG A 692 38.26 10.35 -2.20
CA ARG A 692 39.65 10.08 -1.83
C ARG A 692 40.54 11.33 -1.86
N TYR A 693 40.30 12.23 -2.81
CA TYR A 693 41.09 13.46 -2.98
C TYR A 693 40.70 14.55 -1.96
N GLU A 694 39.41 14.82 -1.82
CA GLU A 694 38.89 15.93 -1.00
C GLU A 694 38.69 15.55 0.48
N PHE A 695 38.35 14.28 0.77
CA PHE A 695 37.95 13.83 2.11
C PHE A 695 38.85 12.73 2.69
N GLY A 696 40.09 12.60 2.21
CA GLY A 696 41.04 11.56 2.63
C GLY A 696 41.46 11.57 4.12
N ARG A 697 41.16 12.64 4.88
CA ARG A 697 41.40 12.75 6.34
C ARG A 697 40.13 12.63 7.18
N HIS A 698 38.97 12.41 6.56
CA HIS A 698 37.67 12.35 7.22
C HIS A 698 37.39 10.92 7.72
N ALA A 699 36.49 10.77 8.71
CA ALA A 699 36.12 9.46 9.29
C ALA A 699 35.58 8.43 8.27
N ILE A 700 35.18 8.87 7.07
CA ILE A 700 34.67 7.99 6.01
C ILE A 700 35.78 7.40 5.14
N ALA A 701 37.03 7.88 5.26
CA ALA A 701 38.13 7.50 4.37
C ALA A 701 38.41 5.99 4.41
N ASP A 702 38.31 5.36 5.59
CA ASP A 702 38.51 3.92 5.74
C ASP A 702 37.42 3.12 4.99
N GLN A 703 36.17 3.58 5.03
CA GLN A 703 35.07 2.95 4.29
C GLN A 703 35.21 3.16 2.78
N VAL A 704 35.59 4.36 2.35
CA VAL A 704 35.82 4.71 0.94
C VAL A 704 36.92 3.82 0.34
N ASN A 705 38.03 3.64 1.07
CA ASN A 705 39.13 2.79 0.63
C ASN A 705 38.76 1.30 0.63
N SER A 706 37.97 0.83 1.61
CA SER A 706 37.46 -0.55 1.65
C SER A 706 36.47 -0.84 0.53
N ASP A 707 35.59 0.11 0.18
CA ASP A 707 34.64 -0.07 -0.91
C ASP A 707 35.36 -0.06 -2.25
N TRP A 708 36.31 0.88 -2.43
CA TRP A 708 37.10 1.00 -3.64
C TRP A 708 37.91 -0.27 -3.92
N SER A 709 38.60 -0.83 -2.91
CA SER A 709 39.39 -2.05 -3.08
C SER A 709 38.55 -3.29 -3.40
N LEU A 710 37.30 -3.35 -2.92
CA LEU A 710 36.34 -4.40 -3.26
C LEU A 710 35.79 -4.26 -4.68
N ILE A 711 35.65 -3.03 -5.18
CA ILE A 711 35.13 -2.76 -6.52
C ILE A 711 36.22 -2.94 -7.60
N THR A 712 37.45 -2.48 -7.35
CA THR A 712 38.56 -2.56 -8.32
C THR A 712 39.37 -3.86 -8.22
N GLY A 713 39.19 -4.64 -7.15
CA GLY A 713 39.95 -5.87 -6.90
C GLY A 713 41.41 -5.62 -6.47
N GLU A 714 41.81 -4.38 -6.18
CA GLU A 714 43.19 -4.02 -5.79
C GLU A 714 43.59 -4.51 -4.37
N GLY A 715 42.69 -5.16 -3.63
CA GLY A 715 42.93 -5.69 -2.29
C GLY A 715 43.40 -7.16 -2.21
N ALA A 716 43.67 -7.84 -3.33
CA ALA A 716 44.16 -9.22 -3.36
C ALA A 716 45.59 -9.32 -3.93
N LYS A 717 46.53 -8.54 -3.35
CA LYS A 717 47.97 -8.76 -3.46
C LYS A 717 48.61 -8.74 -2.08
#